data_AF-A0A2S1JWS9-F1
#
_entry.id   AF-A0A2S1JWS9-F1
#
_cell.length_a   1.000
_cell.length_b   1.000
_cell.length_c   1.000
_cell.angle_alpha   90.00
_cell.angle_beta   90.00
_cell.angle_gamma   90.00
#
_symmetry.space_group_name_H-M   'P 1'
#
loop_
_entity.id
_entity.type
_entity.pdbx_description
1 polymer ?
#
loop_
_entity_poly.entity_id
_entity_poly.type
_entity_poly.pdbx_seq_one_letter_code
_entity_poly.pdbx_strand_id
1 'polypeptide(L)'
;MKKQFPLKELLGGASIVLGAMSSTHASAGTAFVHLFEWSWNDIASECEEFLGPKGFDAVQISPPHEHISHSTWWARYQPVSYTNLTSRSGTEAELQSMISRCNAAGVKVYADVVINHTAAWNGGGTGWGGTEWTLLNHPGEFSSWDYHSDCTIDNYSDANNVWNCRLSGLPDLDTGSSYVQQTLADYLNKLQGMGVDGFRVDAVKHMSPSDMYGIMSKAGNPWIFSEVIGADGEASEIQPYNYTFLGRVTEFKYGTDVASNFNGQIKNLSSIGESWGLLSSSDAVHFIDNHDRERGHGGGGNLTYHDGYKYNLANVFMLAHPYGYPKVMSGYDFTDTDIGPPNTGPESCENNEWVCQHRWGNIANMVGFRNYTDGTSMENWWDNGDNQIAFGRGDKGYVVINNEGNSLSQTLYTGLPAGDYCNVLAGDDECSGDVISVGSNGYATFNVAAYSAAAIHGGQLSGSCGDECSGTGFPSLYFRGTANNWEATAFELVADNTWQSVVNFDGQADQRFKLDIYGDWTENYGDDGADGTLDQTGEDIYTSVTGNYLIEVNDETLAYSITEVSSQQAPTATVTPVSSTLDVNQSITLDASSSADSDGSVVSYSWSSGGSSSTKTLSFASAGTYTETVTVTDNDGLTDSATATITVTDPNAGYAQNFTALNFRGTPNSWGTQAMTLVADNTWRATVVFDGSSNQRFKFDVSSDWAENYGDNNADGSLEQGGDDIYTDVSGTYIVEVNDETLIYSLTCADCGSYASNFSSLYFRGTPNSWGADAMELVAGNTWEIQVNFDGQSQQRFKFDVNADWNENYGDSDSDGDLDQGGSDIYTSVSGNYKVQVNDQTMIYSVIAL
;
A
#
# COMPACT_ATOMS: atom_id res chain seq x y z
N MET A 1 3.21 -47.17 40.52
CA MET A 1 4.58 -46.92 40.03
C MET A 1 4.54 -46.76 38.52
N LYS A 2 4.50 -45.50 38.06
CA LYS A 2 4.83 -45.06 36.70
C LYS A 2 5.43 -43.66 36.88
N LYS A 3 6.68 -43.45 36.48
CA LYS A 3 7.35 -42.14 36.52
C LYS A 3 6.98 -41.38 35.24
N GLN A 4 6.34 -40.23 35.41
CA GLN A 4 6.16 -39.20 34.37
C GLN A 4 7.43 -38.33 34.35
N PHE A 5 7.93 -38.07 33.14
CA PHE A 5 8.93 -37.04 32.84
C PHE A 5 8.20 -35.71 32.60
N PRO A 6 8.59 -34.58 33.22
CA PRO A 6 8.08 -33.27 32.87
C PRO A 6 9.02 -32.60 31.84
N LEU A 7 8.38 -32.11 30.78
CA LEU A 7 8.88 -31.17 29.79
C LEU A 7 8.87 -29.77 30.44
N LYS A 8 10.01 -29.09 30.57
CA LYS A 8 10.15 -27.64 30.81
C LYS A 8 11.65 -27.29 30.87
N GLU A 9 12.20 -26.81 29.76
CA GLU A 9 13.37 -25.92 29.67
C GLU A 9 13.68 -25.66 28.19
N LEU A 10 13.16 -24.55 27.65
CA LEU A 10 13.83 -23.59 26.74
C LEU A 10 12.76 -22.62 26.19
N LEU A 11 12.56 -21.48 26.84
CA LEU A 11 12.01 -20.26 26.22
C LEU A 11 12.58 -19.09 27.03
N GLY A 12 13.83 -18.76 26.75
CA GLY A 12 14.48 -17.54 27.20
C GLY A 12 14.81 -16.68 25.98
N GLY A 13 14.23 -15.48 25.94
CA GLY A 13 14.80 -14.29 25.31
C GLY A 13 14.79 -14.19 23.78
N ALA A 14 13.74 -13.59 23.23
CA ALA A 14 13.83 -12.62 22.13
C ALA A 14 12.46 -11.90 21.97
N SER A 15 12.19 -10.90 22.81
CA SER A 15 11.15 -9.91 22.49
C SER A 15 11.72 -8.97 21.44
N ILE A 16 11.50 -9.30 20.18
CA ILE A 16 11.76 -8.39 19.07
C ILE A 16 10.72 -7.26 19.17
N VAL A 17 11.21 -6.06 19.45
CA VAL A 17 10.44 -4.83 19.30
C VAL A 17 10.12 -4.69 17.81
N LEU A 18 8.88 -5.00 17.40
CA LEU A 18 8.37 -4.56 16.10
C LEU A 18 8.20 -3.04 16.16
N GLY A 19 9.27 -2.32 15.86
CA GLY A 19 9.15 -0.94 15.40
C GLY A 19 8.31 -0.93 14.14
N ALA A 20 7.35 -0.01 14.06
CA ALA A 20 6.61 0.26 12.83
C ALA A 20 7.61 0.70 11.74
N MET A 21 8.13 -0.27 10.99
CA MET A 21 8.80 -0.02 9.73
C MET A 21 7.70 0.29 8.73
N SER A 22 7.48 1.59 8.48
CA SER A 22 6.80 2.02 7.27
C SER A 22 7.68 1.59 6.10
N SER A 23 7.34 0.46 5.48
CA SER A 23 7.85 0.08 4.18
C SER A 23 7.33 1.10 3.17
N THR A 24 8.23 1.94 2.68
CA THR A 24 8.01 2.63 1.40
C THR A 24 8.00 1.54 0.32
N HIS A 25 6.87 0.86 0.14
CA HIS A 25 6.71 -0.08 -0.95
C HIS A 25 6.94 0.65 -2.27
N ALA A 26 7.75 0.08 -3.16
CA ALA A 26 7.80 0.52 -4.55
C ALA A 26 6.36 0.59 -5.08
N SER A 27 5.98 1.69 -5.76
CA SER A 27 4.59 1.86 -6.16
C SER A 27 4.20 0.72 -7.11
N ALA A 28 3.06 0.09 -6.82
CA ALA A 28 2.44 -0.80 -7.78
C ALA A 28 2.17 -0.04 -9.09
N GLY A 29 2.13 -0.78 -10.19
CA GLY A 29 1.66 -0.24 -11.45
C GLY A 29 0.14 -0.08 -11.47
N THR A 30 -0.37 0.08 -12.67
CA THR A 30 -1.78 0.38 -12.94
C THR A 30 -2.60 -0.89 -13.18
N ALA A 31 -2.18 -1.81 -14.06
CA ALA A 31 -2.78 -3.13 -14.24
C ALA A 31 -1.78 -4.15 -14.77
N PHE A 32 -1.98 -5.42 -14.43
CA PHE A 32 -1.14 -6.51 -14.93
C PHE A 32 -1.96 -7.74 -15.32
N VAL A 33 -1.35 -8.66 -16.07
CA VAL A 33 -1.99 -9.88 -16.55
C VAL A 33 -1.34 -11.13 -15.97
N HIS A 34 -2.11 -12.18 -15.70
CA HIS A 34 -1.57 -13.52 -15.47
C HIS A 34 -1.68 -14.34 -16.76
N LEU A 35 -0.55 -14.58 -17.44
CA LEU A 35 -0.49 -15.46 -18.61
C LEU A 35 -0.30 -16.91 -18.18
N PHE A 36 -1.41 -17.52 -17.76
CA PHE A 36 -1.42 -18.83 -17.12
C PHE A 36 -1.08 -19.96 -18.09
N GLU A 37 -0.04 -20.74 -17.77
CA GLU A 37 0.50 -21.88 -18.53
C GLU A 37 1.18 -21.54 -19.87
N TRP A 38 1.34 -20.26 -20.21
CA TRP A 38 2.02 -19.85 -21.46
C TRP A 38 3.50 -20.25 -21.46
N SER A 39 4.05 -20.56 -22.64
CA SER A 39 5.48 -20.83 -22.78
C SER A 39 6.31 -19.56 -22.62
N TRP A 40 7.58 -19.67 -22.22
CA TRP A 40 8.46 -18.50 -22.06
C TRP A 40 8.61 -17.72 -23.36
N ASN A 41 8.71 -18.41 -24.50
CA ASN A 41 8.87 -17.76 -25.79
C ASN A 41 7.59 -17.01 -26.22
N ASP A 42 6.41 -17.57 -25.93
CA ASP A 42 5.13 -16.92 -26.23
C ASP A 42 4.94 -15.67 -25.36
N ILE A 43 5.23 -15.74 -24.06
CA ILE A 43 5.18 -14.59 -23.16
C ILE A 43 6.13 -13.48 -23.63
N ALA A 44 7.35 -13.85 -24.06
CA ALA A 44 8.33 -12.87 -24.53
C ALA A 44 7.83 -12.10 -25.76
N SER A 45 7.21 -12.80 -26.72
CA SER A 45 6.57 -12.16 -27.88
C SER A 45 5.33 -11.36 -27.49
N GLU A 46 4.52 -11.86 -26.56
CA GLU A 46 3.33 -11.17 -26.06
C GLU A 46 3.69 -9.84 -25.38
N CYS A 47 4.79 -9.81 -24.62
CA CYS A 47 5.31 -8.59 -24.02
C CYS A 47 5.66 -7.52 -25.07
N GLU A 48 6.34 -7.91 -26.15
CA GLU A 48 6.80 -6.99 -27.20
C GLU A 48 5.68 -6.53 -28.14
N GLU A 49 4.80 -7.46 -28.51
CA GLU A 49 3.82 -7.25 -29.58
C GLU A 49 2.48 -6.72 -29.06
N PHE A 50 2.14 -6.96 -27.79
CA PHE A 50 0.82 -6.63 -27.24
C PHE A 50 0.85 -5.96 -25.87
N LEU A 51 1.41 -6.59 -24.83
CA LEU A 51 1.32 -6.09 -23.46
C LEU A 51 1.98 -4.72 -23.30
N GLY A 52 3.21 -4.56 -23.78
CA GLY A 52 3.92 -3.29 -23.76
C GLY A 52 3.17 -2.20 -24.55
N PRO A 53 2.82 -2.44 -25.83
CA PRO A 53 2.03 -1.50 -26.63
C PRO A 53 0.66 -1.10 -26.04
N LYS A 54 -0.06 -2.03 -25.40
CA LYS A 54 -1.34 -1.75 -24.71
C LYS A 54 -1.17 -1.15 -23.31
N GLY A 55 0.06 -1.12 -22.79
CA GLY A 55 0.39 -0.47 -21.52
C GLY A 55 0.09 -1.30 -20.28
N PHE A 56 0.12 -2.63 -20.35
CA PHE A 56 0.15 -3.45 -19.14
C PHE A 56 1.46 -3.20 -18.37
N ASP A 57 1.38 -3.00 -17.06
CA ASP A 57 2.57 -2.73 -16.22
C ASP A 57 3.42 -3.98 -16.02
N ALA A 58 2.77 -5.15 -15.94
CA ALA A 58 3.45 -6.40 -15.64
C ALA A 58 2.76 -7.64 -16.22
N VAL A 59 3.48 -8.76 -16.18
CA VAL A 59 2.98 -10.12 -16.41
C VAL A 59 3.32 -11.01 -15.22
N GLN A 60 2.31 -11.65 -14.63
CA GLN A 60 2.50 -12.81 -13.76
C GLN A 60 2.69 -14.05 -14.64
N ILE A 61 3.77 -14.80 -14.37
CA ILE A 61 4.09 -16.06 -15.04
C ILE A 61 3.75 -17.25 -14.13
N SER A 62 3.36 -18.39 -14.72
CA SER A 62 3.21 -19.64 -13.97
C SER A 62 4.54 -20.11 -13.34
N PRO A 63 4.51 -21.04 -12.36
CA PRO A 63 5.70 -21.35 -11.60
C PRO A 63 6.91 -21.75 -12.46
N PRO A 64 8.09 -21.10 -12.29
CA PRO A 64 9.26 -21.33 -13.13
C PRO A 64 10.22 -22.40 -12.59
N HIS A 65 10.04 -22.85 -11.35
CA HIS A 65 10.82 -23.95 -10.77
C HIS A 65 10.45 -25.28 -11.44
N GLU A 66 11.34 -26.28 -11.35
CA GLU A 66 11.03 -27.62 -11.83
C GLU A 66 9.96 -28.26 -10.95
N HIS A 67 8.93 -28.80 -11.58
CA HIS A 67 7.78 -29.40 -10.92
C HIS A 67 7.58 -30.86 -11.35
N ILE A 68 6.59 -31.56 -10.79
CA ILE A 68 6.31 -32.94 -11.17
C ILE A 68 5.97 -33.08 -12.66
N SER A 69 6.34 -34.22 -13.25
CA SER A 69 5.99 -34.55 -14.63
C SER A 69 4.58 -35.14 -14.70
N HIS A 70 3.59 -34.27 -14.78
CA HIS A 70 2.19 -34.62 -14.97
C HIS A 70 1.53 -33.63 -15.95
N SER A 71 0.42 -34.02 -16.57
CA SER A 71 -0.23 -33.22 -17.62
C SER A 71 -1.18 -32.15 -17.09
N THR A 72 -1.72 -32.32 -15.88
CA THR A 72 -2.63 -31.36 -15.25
C THR A 72 -1.95 -30.03 -14.93
N TRP A 73 -2.71 -28.94 -14.84
CA TRP A 73 -2.15 -27.63 -14.55
C TRP A 73 -1.54 -27.55 -13.13
N TRP A 74 -2.21 -28.16 -12.15
CA TRP A 74 -1.77 -28.17 -10.76
C TRP A 74 -0.45 -28.91 -10.54
N ALA A 75 0.04 -29.64 -11.56
CA ALA A 75 1.38 -30.22 -11.55
C ALA A 75 2.46 -29.17 -11.24
N ARG A 76 2.30 -27.92 -11.71
CA ARG A 76 3.23 -26.82 -11.45
C ARG A 76 3.30 -26.37 -10.00
N TYR A 77 2.28 -26.69 -9.21
CA TYR A 77 2.19 -26.37 -7.78
C TYR A 77 2.72 -27.53 -6.92
N GLN A 78 3.55 -28.40 -7.50
CA GLN A 78 4.26 -29.46 -6.79
C GLN A 78 5.75 -29.39 -7.12
N PRO A 79 6.50 -28.53 -6.40
CA PRO A 79 7.93 -28.32 -6.63
C PRO A 79 8.76 -29.59 -6.49
N VAL A 80 9.67 -29.80 -7.45
CA VAL A 80 10.66 -30.87 -7.46
C VAL A 80 12.07 -30.32 -7.26
N SER A 81 12.42 -29.18 -7.88
CA SER A 81 13.69 -28.51 -7.62
C SER A 81 13.56 -27.00 -7.77
N TYR A 82 14.23 -26.26 -6.90
CA TYR A 82 14.34 -24.81 -6.96
C TYR A 82 15.61 -24.33 -7.72
N THR A 83 16.58 -25.20 -7.91
CA THR A 83 17.81 -24.93 -8.65
C THR A 83 17.61 -25.14 -10.16
N ASN A 84 16.88 -26.18 -10.56
CA ASN A 84 16.54 -26.42 -11.96
C ASN A 84 15.30 -25.59 -12.34
N LEU A 85 15.46 -24.63 -13.25
CA LEU A 85 14.36 -23.78 -13.73
C LEU A 85 13.79 -24.24 -15.07
N THR A 86 13.84 -25.54 -15.33
CA THR A 86 13.18 -26.17 -16.48
C THR A 86 11.78 -26.60 -16.08
N SER A 87 10.77 -25.92 -16.62
CA SER A 87 9.36 -26.19 -16.36
C SER A 87 8.63 -26.54 -17.66
N ARG A 88 7.32 -26.80 -17.58
CA ARG A 88 6.49 -26.99 -18.78
C ARG A 88 6.54 -25.80 -19.74
N SER A 89 6.78 -24.58 -19.25
CA SER A 89 6.86 -23.39 -20.11
C SER A 89 8.17 -23.28 -20.89
N GLY A 90 9.20 -24.04 -20.53
CA GLY A 90 10.49 -24.04 -21.23
C GLY A 90 11.69 -24.16 -20.29
N THR A 91 12.87 -24.01 -20.88
CA THR A 91 14.18 -24.10 -20.23
C THR A 91 14.55 -22.81 -19.48
N GLU A 92 15.54 -22.90 -18.58
CA GLU A 92 16.08 -21.75 -17.86
C GLU A 92 16.63 -20.64 -18.80
N ALA A 93 17.20 -21.02 -19.95
CA ALA A 93 17.68 -20.07 -20.94
C ALA A 93 16.53 -19.30 -21.62
N GLU A 94 15.41 -19.99 -21.88
CA GLU A 94 14.20 -19.36 -22.43
C GLU A 94 13.52 -18.47 -21.39
N LEU A 95 13.52 -18.87 -20.11
CA LEU A 95 13.07 -18.03 -19.00
C LEU A 95 13.88 -16.73 -18.91
N GLN A 96 15.23 -16.82 -18.93
CA GLN A 96 16.11 -15.64 -18.94
C GLN A 96 15.83 -14.72 -20.14
N SER A 97 15.66 -15.32 -21.33
CA SER A 97 15.34 -14.59 -22.56
C SER A 97 14.02 -13.84 -22.44
N MET A 98 12.97 -14.50 -21.93
CA MET A 98 11.65 -13.91 -21.72
C MET A 98 11.70 -12.74 -20.75
N ILE A 99 12.35 -12.90 -19.60
CA ILE A 99 12.50 -11.83 -18.61
C ILE A 99 13.18 -10.60 -19.23
N SER A 100 14.29 -10.82 -19.95
CA SER A 100 15.02 -9.72 -20.60
C SER A 100 14.20 -9.00 -21.68
N ARG A 101 13.41 -9.74 -22.46
CA ARG A 101 12.56 -9.18 -23.52
C ARG A 101 11.36 -8.42 -22.96
N CYS A 102 10.69 -8.96 -21.94
CA CYS A 102 9.59 -8.26 -21.26
C CYS A 102 10.08 -6.95 -20.61
N ASN A 103 11.18 -6.99 -19.86
CA ASN A 103 11.75 -5.78 -19.26
C ASN A 103 12.16 -4.75 -20.31
N ALA A 104 12.69 -5.19 -21.46
CA ALA A 104 13.02 -4.30 -22.59
C ALA A 104 11.77 -3.69 -23.25
N ALA A 105 10.64 -4.39 -23.21
CA ALA A 105 9.33 -3.89 -23.65
C ALA A 105 8.62 -3.01 -22.61
N GLY A 106 9.23 -2.79 -21.44
CA GLY A 106 8.65 -2.01 -20.35
C GLY A 106 7.60 -2.77 -19.52
N VAL A 107 7.53 -4.10 -19.65
CA VAL A 107 6.60 -4.97 -18.92
C VAL A 107 7.36 -5.71 -17.83
N LYS A 108 7.03 -5.43 -16.56
CA LYS A 108 7.62 -6.12 -15.41
C LYS A 108 7.25 -7.60 -15.38
N VAL A 109 8.10 -8.43 -14.77
CA VAL A 109 7.83 -9.87 -14.61
C VAL A 109 7.62 -10.22 -13.14
N TYR A 110 6.46 -10.80 -12.83
CA TYR A 110 6.15 -11.37 -11.52
C TYR A 110 6.16 -12.90 -11.58
N ALA A 111 7.12 -13.52 -10.90
CA ALA A 111 7.21 -14.98 -10.85
C ALA A 111 6.25 -15.56 -9.80
N ASP A 112 5.45 -16.55 -10.18
CA ASP A 112 4.71 -17.38 -9.22
C ASP A 112 5.67 -18.34 -8.52
N VAL A 113 5.82 -18.19 -7.20
CA VAL A 113 6.77 -18.97 -6.39
C VAL A 113 6.04 -19.81 -5.36
N VAL A 114 6.27 -21.12 -5.42
CA VAL A 114 5.63 -22.11 -4.55
C VAL A 114 6.65 -22.55 -3.51
N ILE A 115 6.56 -21.97 -2.32
CA ILE A 115 7.59 -22.09 -1.28
C ILE A 115 7.08 -22.68 0.05
N ASN A 116 5.79 -22.99 0.14
CA ASN A 116 5.19 -23.65 1.31
C ASN A 116 5.49 -25.15 1.35
N HIS A 117 5.40 -25.81 0.21
CA HIS A 117 5.39 -27.27 0.12
C HIS A 117 6.18 -27.76 -1.09
N THR A 118 6.37 -29.08 -1.16
CA THR A 118 7.04 -29.75 -2.29
C THR A 118 6.17 -30.88 -2.87
N ALA A 119 6.68 -31.59 -3.86
CA ALA A 119 5.97 -32.64 -4.58
C ALA A 119 5.53 -33.83 -3.70
N ALA A 120 4.32 -34.32 -3.96
CA ALA A 120 3.74 -35.50 -3.29
C ALA A 120 3.37 -36.62 -4.25
N TRP A 121 3.09 -36.29 -5.52
CA TRP A 121 2.50 -37.19 -6.50
C TRP A 121 3.26 -38.53 -6.65
N ASN A 122 2.54 -39.64 -6.49
CA ASN A 122 3.08 -41.01 -6.52
C ASN A 122 4.24 -41.31 -5.55
N GLY A 123 4.53 -40.42 -4.59
CA GLY A 123 5.60 -40.59 -3.60
C GLY A 123 7.02 -40.46 -4.16
N GLY A 124 7.19 -40.04 -5.42
CA GLY A 124 8.48 -39.86 -6.08
C GLY A 124 8.43 -40.05 -7.59
N GLY A 125 9.52 -39.71 -8.26
CA GLY A 125 9.69 -39.90 -9.70
C GLY A 125 10.74 -38.96 -10.30
N THR A 126 10.59 -38.69 -11.59
CA THR A 126 11.41 -37.74 -12.33
C THR A 126 10.59 -36.46 -12.57
N GLY A 127 11.12 -35.32 -12.17
CA GLY A 127 10.56 -34.01 -12.45
C GLY A 127 10.58 -33.67 -13.94
N TRP A 128 9.90 -32.58 -14.30
CA TRP A 128 9.80 -32.13 -15.70
C TRP A 128 11.18 -31.84 -16.34
N GLY A 129 12.10 -31.30 -15.54
CA GLY A 129 13.47 -30.95 -15.92
C GLY A 129 14.47 -32.11 -15.77
N GLY A 130 14.01 -33.31 -15.39
CA GLY A 130 14.84 -34.51 -15.28
C GLY A 130 15.38 -34.81 -13.88
N THR A 131 15.02 -34.04 -12.84
CA THR A 131 15.51 -34.28 -11.48
C THR A 131 14.78 -35.46 -10.84
N GLU A 132 15.55 -36.41 -10.31
CA GLU A 132 15.00 -37.54 -9.53
C GLU A 132 14.68 -37.08 -8.11
N TRP A 133 13.49 -37.44 -7.61
CA TRP A 133 13.02 -37.07 -6.28
C TRP A 133 12.19 -38.17 -5.64
N THR A 134 12.04 -38.11 -4.32
CA THR A 134 11.17 -38.98 -3.53
C THR A 134 10.44 -38.15 -2.48
N LEU A 135 9.35 -38.69 -1.92
CA LEU A 135 8.64 -38.02 -0.82
C LEU A 135 9.61 -37.61 0.31
N LEU A 136 9.58 -36.32 0.69
CA LEU A 136 10.46 -35.71 1.70
C LEU A 136 11.97 -35.73 1.39
N ASN A 137 12.38 -35.97 0.14
CA ASN A 137 13.79 -35.91 -0.23
C ASN A 137 13.96 -35.43 -1.68
N HIS A 138 14.47 -34.20 -1.78
CA HIS A 138 14.77 -33.45 -2.98
C HIS A 138 16.29 -33.24 -3.04
N PRO A 139 17.03 -34.10 -3.78
CA PRO A 139 18.49 -34.21 -3.64
C PRO A 139 19.22 -32.89 -3.82
N GLY A 140 20.01 -32.51 -2.80
CA GLY A 140 20.80 -31.29 -2.79
C GLY A 140 20.08 -30.05 -2.25
N GLU A 141 18.77 -30.13 -1.98
CA GLU A 141 17.95 -29.01 -1.51
C GLU A 141 17.23 -29.30 -0.20
N PHE A 142 16.52 -30.44 -0.13
CA PHE A 142 15.73 -30.80 1.06
C PHE A 142 15.78 -32.29 1.36
N SER A 143 15.75 -32.60 2.66
CA SER A 143 15.70 -33.93 3.25
C SER A 143 14.52 -34.02 4.22
N SER A 144 14.27 -35.20 4.78
CA SER A 144 13.15 -35.40 5.71
C SER A 144 13.20 -34.55 6.98
N TRP A 145 14.34 -33.92 7.27
CA TRP A 145 14.53 -33.03 8.42
C TRP A 145 14.07 -31.59 8.16
N ASP A 146 13.79 -31.27 6.90
CA ASP A 146 13.47 -29.92 6.44
C ASP A 146 11.95 -29.71 6.27
N TYR A 147 11.16 -30.66 6.78
CA TYR A 147 9.71 -30.69 6.70
C TYR A 147 9.10 -30.75 8.10
N HIS A 148 7.90 -30.17 8.24
CA HIS A 148 7.08 -30.39 9.41
C HIS A 148 6.67 -31.87 9.56
N SER A 149 6.28 -32.21 10.79
CA SER A 149 5.77 -33.56 11.08
C SER A 149 4.49 -33.85 10.29
N ASP A 150 4.28 -35.10 9.92
CA ASP A 150 3.12 -35.49 9.13
C ASP A 150 1.80 -35.25 9.89
N CYS A 151 1.00 -34.33 9.38
CA CYS A 151 -0.39 -34.08 9.77
C CYS A 151 -1.17 -33.47 8.59
N THR A 152 -2.49 -33.37 8.71
CA THR A 152 -3.38 -32.80 7.69
C THR A 152 -4.01 -31.53 8.20
N ILE A 153 -4.17 -30.54 7.32
CA ILE A 153 -4.98 -29.36 7.61
C ILE A 153 -6.45 -29.79 7.62
N ASP A 154 -7.06 -29.79 8.80
CA ASP A 154 -8.47 -30.13 9.00
C ASP A 154 -9.20 -29.16 9.93
N ASN A 155 -8.50 -28.14 10.46
CA ASN A 155 -9.05 -27.13 11.34
C ASN A 155 -8.53 -25.72 11.03
N TYR A 156 -9.26 -24.98 10.21
CA TYR A 156 -8.93 -23.58 9.89
C TYR A 156 -9.16 -22.58 11.04
N SER A 157 -9.74 -23.01 12.17
CA SER A 157 -9.81 -22.18 13.39
C SER A 157 -8.56 -22.30 14.26
N ASP A 158 -7.55 -23.08 13.85
CA ASP A 158 -6.27 -23.25 14.54
C ASP A 158 -5.13 -22.89 13.58
N ALA A 159 -4.52 -21.72 13.81
CA ALA A 159 -3.43 -21.24 12.97
C ALA A 159 -2.24 -22.22 12.92
N ASN A 160 -1.94 -22.93 14.01
CA ASN A 160 -0.83 -23.89 14.02
C ASN A 160 -1.13 -25.13 13.18
N ASN A 161 -2.39 -25.55 13.09
CA ASN A 161 -2.79 -26.62 12.19
C ASN A 161 -2.64 -26.16 10.73
N VAL A 162 -3.01 -24.93 10.41
CA VAL A 162 -2.93 -24.37 9.06
C VAL A 162 -1.49 -24.14 8.59
N TRP A 163 -0.60 -23.74 9.51
CA TRP A 163 0.81 -23.43 9.18
C TRP A 163 1.77 -24.61 9.18
N ASN A 164 1.45 -25.69 9.91
CA ASN A 164 2.42 -26.77 10.15
C ASN A 164 1.94 -28.14 9.64
N CYS A 165 0.78 -28.21 8.98
CA CYS A 165 0.23 -29.45 8.45
C CYS A 165 0.07 -29.38 6.93
N ARG A 166 -0.02 -30.57 6.33
CA ARG A 166 -0.03 -30.72 4.87
C ARG A 166 -1.33 -30.22 4.26
N LEU A 167 -1.24 -29.17 3.46
CA LEU A 167 -2.29 -28.75 2.54
C LEU A 167 -2.51 -29.85 1.49
N SER A 168 -3.69 -30.48 1.50
CA SER A 168 -4.06 -31.53 0.52
C SER A 168 -3.04 -32.69 0.42
N GLY A 169 -2.33 -32.98 1.51
CA GLY A 169 -1.32 -34.04 1.56
C GLY A 169 0.05 -33.68 0.96
N LEU A 170 0.25 -32.43 0.54
CA LEU A 170 1.53 -31.92 0.04
C LEU A 170 2.56 -31.83 1.20
N PRO A 171 3.77 -32.40 1.06
CA PRO A 171 4.83 -32.25 2.05
C PRO A 171 5.13 -30.79 2.40
N ASP A 172 4.90 -30.47 3.67
CA ASP A 172 4.94 -29.12 4.21
C ASP A 172 6.35 -28.79 4.75
N LEU A 173 7.00 -27.79 4.16
CA LEU A 173 8.36 -27.40 4.53
C LEU A 173 8.36 -26.75 5.92
N ASP A 174 9.38 -27.01 6.73
CA ASP A 174 9.59 -26.29 8.00
C ASP A 174 10.15 -24.90 7.69
N THR A 175 9.26 -23.95 7.38
CA THR A 175 9.62 -22.58 7.02
C THR A 175 10.22 -21.77 8.17
N GLY A 176 10.15 -22.27 9.41
CA GLY A 176 10.85 -21.71 10.56
C GLY A 176 12.34 -22.07 10.59
N SER A 177 12.75 -23.12 9.88
CA SER A 177 14.15 -23.54 9.78
C SER A 177 15.00 -22.52 9.04
N SER A 178 16.08 -22.08 9.67
CA SER A 178 17.02 -21.14 9.03
C SER A 178 17.64 -21.69 7.74
N TYR A 179 17.80 -23.01 7.62
CA TYR A 179 18.27 -23.67 6.41
C TYR A 179 17.23 -23.57 5.29
N VAL A 180 15.98 -23.94 5.57
CA VAL A 180 14.87 -23.87 4.61
C VAL A 180 14.68 -22.45 4.11
N GLN A 181 14.65 -21.48 5.03
CA GLN A 181 14.54 -20.06 4.67
C GLN A 181 15.68 -19.59 3.76
N GLN A 182 16.92 -20.03 4.01
CA GLN A 182 18.05 -19.65 3.17
C GLN A 182 17.95 -20.29 1.78
N THR A 183 17.61 -21.58 1.69
CA THR A 183 17.44 -22.28 0.42
C THR A 183 16.34 -21.61 -0.44
N LEU A 184 15.20 -21.25 0.18
CA LEU A 184 14.13 -20.54 -0.51
C LEU A 184 14.54 -19.10 -0.89
N ALA A 185 15.24 -18.38 -0.03
CA ALA A 185 15.78 -17.06 -0.35
C ALA A 185 16.79 -17.10 -1.50
N ASP A 186 17.65 -18.11 -1.57
CA ASP A 186 18.60 -18.29 -2.67
C ASP A 186 17.88 -18.50 -4.02
N TYR A 187 16.75 -19.22 -4.01
CA TYR A 187 15.88 -19.34 -5.18
C TYR A 187 15.29 -18.00 -5.62
N LEU A 188 14.75 -17.21 -4.68
CA LEU A 188 14.24 -15.86 -4.98
C LEU A 188 15.35 -14.94 -5.48
N ASN A 189 16.53 -14.99 -4.86
CA ASN A 189 17.71 -14.22 -5.27
C ASN A 189 18.19 -14.61 -6.67
N LYS A 190 18.12 -15.91 -7.04
CA LYS A 190 18.42 -16.37 -8.40
C LYS A 190 17.46 -15.72 -9.41
N LEU A 191 16.16 -15.75 -9.15
CA LEU A 191 15.16 -15.13 -10.03
C LEU A 191 15.31 -13.61 -10.13
N GLN A 192 15.56 -12.91 -9.01
CA GLN A 192 15.88 -11.48 -9.01
C GLN A 192 17.13 -11.19 -9.84
N GLY A 193 18.18 -12.02 -9.72
CA GLY A 193 19.40 -11.92 -10.50
C GLY A 193 19.19 -12.11 -12.02
N MET A 194 18.12 -12.81 -12.42
CA MET A 194 17.71 -12.93 -13.82
C MET A 194 16.93 -11.71 -14.32
N GLY A 195 16.43 -10.86 -13.42
CA GLY A 195 15.67 -9.64 -13.72
C GLY A 195 14.18 -9.73 -13.41
N VAL A 196 13.72 -10.69 -12.60
CA VAL A 196 12.34 -10.71 -12.09
C VAL A 196 12.10 -9.51 -11.18
N ASP A 197 11.01 -8.78 -11.39
CA ASP A 197 10.68 -7.56 -10.65
C ASP A 197 9.94 -7.81 -9.33
N GLY A 198 9.35 -8.99 -9.18
CA GLY A 198 8.69 -9.38 -7.94
C GLY A 198 8.02 -10.74 -7.98
N PHE A 199 7.27 -11.07 -6.93
CA PHE A 199 6.76 -12.42 -6.72
C PHE A 199 5.29 -12.47 -6.36
N ARG A 200 4.54 -13.36 -7.01
CA ARG A 200 3.30 -13.91 -6.46
C ARG A 200 3.71 -15.07 -5.57
N VAL A 201 3.52 -14.96 -4.26
CA VAL A 201 3.86 -16.06 -3.35
C VAL A 201 2.63 -16.93 -3.13
N ASP A 202 2.74 -18.20 -3.50
CA ASP A 202 1.70 -19.22 -3.36
C ASP A 202 1.43 -19.56 -1.88
N ALA A 203 0.17 -19.85 -1.57
CA ALA A 203 -0.25 -20.48 -0.33
C ALA A 203 0.28 -19.79 0.96
N VAL A 204 0.42 -18.46 0.96
CA VAL A 204 1.00 -17.72 2.10
C VAL A 204 0.19 -17.87 3.39
N LYS A 205 -1.13 -18.08 3.31
CA LYS A 205 -1.96 -18.47 4.48
C LYS A 205 -1.35 -19.66 5.25
N HIS A 206 -0.72 -20.58 4.55
CA HIS A 206 -0.17 -21.83 5.08
C HIS A 206 1.26 -21.69 5.61
N MET A 207 1.83 -20.48 5.61
CA MET A 207 3.10 -20.17 6.26
C MET A 207 2.88 -19.11 7.33
N SER A 208 3.58 -19.22 8.46
CA SER A 208 3.45 -18.23 9.52
C SER A 208 3.98 -16.85 9.06
N PRO A 209 3.38 -15.73 9.51
CA PRO A 209 3.86 -14.39 9.17
C PRO A 209 5.35 -14.16 9.52
N SER A 210 5.82 -14.75 10.63
CA SER A 210 7.23 -14.65 11.05
C SER A 210 8.18 -15.38 10.13
N ASP A 211 7.80 -16.56 9.65
CA ASP A 211 8.64 -17.35 8.75
C ASP A 211 8.74 -16.69 7.38
N MET A 212 7.60 -16.20 6.89
CA MET A 212 7.53 -15.39 5.68
C MET A 212 8.43 -14.16 5.77
N TYR A 213 8.40 -13.42 6.88
CA TYR A 213 9.32 -12.32 7.11
C TYR A 213 10.79 -12.78 7.07
N GLY A 214 11.11 -13.91 7.70
CA GLY A 214 12.45 -14.50 7.69
C GLY A 214 12.96 -14.84 6.28
N ILE A 215 12.11 -15.43 5.43
CA ILE A 215 12.42 -15.75 4.03
C ILE A 215 12.65 -14.45 3.24
N MET A 216 11.70 -13.52 3.30
CA MET A 216 11.75 -12.28 2.51
C MET A 216 12.93 -11.39 2.92
N SER A 217 13.24 -11.31 4.22
CA SER A 217 14.41 -10.59 4.74
C SER A 217 15.72 -11.13 4.16
N LYS A 218 15.89 -12.46 4.11
CA LYS A 218 17.06 -13.12 3.50
C LYS A 218 17.12 -12.95 1.98
N ALA A 219 15.98 -12.77 1.33
CA ALA A 219 15.87 -12.50 -0.11
C ALA A 219 16.05 -11.00 -0.46
N GLY A 220 16.36 -10.14 0.51
CA GLY A 220 16.56 -8.71 0.28
C GLY A 220 15.27 -7.88 0.23
N ASN A 221 14.17 -8.39 0.78
CA ASN A 221 12.83 -7.78 0.79
C ASN A 221 12.33 -7.40 -0.61
N PRO A 222 12.20 -8.37 -1.54
CA PRO A 222 11.69 -8.10 -2.87
C PRO A 222 10.24 -7.60 -2.83
N TRP A 223 9.78 -6.98 -3.92
CA TRP A 223 8.35 -6.69 -4.07
C TRP A 223 7.57 -8.00 -4.19
N ILE A 224 6.55 -8.17 -3.34
CA ILE A 224 5.70 -9.35 -3.35
C ILE A 224 4.22 -8.98 -3.30
N PHE A 225 3.41 -9.91 -3.77
CA PHE A 225 2.03 -10.04 -3.33
C PHE A 225 1.74 -11.48 -2.90
N SER A 226 1.11 -11.60 -1.73
CA SER A 226 0.89 -12.86 -1.02
C SER A 226 -0.48 -13.42 -1.32
N GLU A 227 -0.56 -14.71 -1.66
CA GLU A 227 -1.84 -15.40 -1.71
C GLU A 227 -2.33 -15.74 -0.29
N VAL A 228 -3.35 -15.00 0.17
CA VAL A 228 -4.03 -15.28 1.44
C VAL A 228 -5.53 -15.21 1.22
N ILE A 229 -6.20 -16.36 1.28
CA ILE A 229 -7.66 -16.45 1.07
C ILE A 229 -8.38 -16.20 2.40
N GLY A 230 -8.80 -14.98 2.73
CA GLY A 230 -9.57 -14.77 3.97
C GLY A 230 -10.97 -15.41 3.96
N ALA A 231 -11.39 -15.99 5.08
CA ALA A 231 -12.78 -16.41 5.28
C ALA A 231 -13.25 -16.24 6.73
N ASP A 232 -14.55 -15.98 6.89
CA ASP A 232 -15.19 -15.82 8.19
C ASP A 232 -15.09 -17.11 9.03
N GLY A 233 -14.80 -16.95 10.33
CA GLY A 233 -14.76 -18.05 11.30
C GLY A 233 -13.45 -18.86 11.28
N GLU A 234 -12.50 -18.52 10.41
CA GLU A 234 -11.12 -19.00 10.50
C GLU A 234 -10.34 -18.28 11.61
N ALA A 235 -9.16 -18.80 11.97
CA ALA A 235 -8.29 -18.18 12.96
C ALA A 235 -7.93 -16.74 12.55
N SER A 236 -7.79 -15.86 13.56
CA SER A 236 -7.50 -14.44 13.32
C SER A 236 -6.11 -14.19 12.75
N GLU A 237 -5.18 -15.11 12.99
CA GLU A 237 -3.75 -15.02 12.67
C GLU A 237 -3.46 -15.37 11.21
N ILE A 238 -4.36 -16.11 10.56
CA ILE A 238 -4.23 -16.54 9.16
C ILE A 238 -5.02 -15.64 8.20
N GLN A 239 -5.60 -14.56 8.71
CA GLN A 239 -6.35 -13.58 7.91
C GLN A 239 -5.42 -12.69 7.07
N PRO A 240 -5.89 -12.20 5.91
CA PRO A 240 -5.10 -11.40 4.96
C PRO A 240 -4.35 -10.21 5.59
N TYR A 241 -4.98 -9.49 6.53
CA TYR A 241 -4.38 -8.30 7.15
C TYR A 241 -3.11 -8.59 7.96
N ASN A 242 -2.85 -9.84 8.36
CA ASN A 242 -1.61 -10.19 9.07
C ASN A 242 -0.40 -10.29 8.15
N TYR A 243 -0.58 -10.18 6.84
CA TYR A 243 0.50 -10.35 5.85
C TYR A 243 0.80 -9.06 5.07
N THR A 244 0.05 -7.98 5.29
CA THR A 244 0.20 -6.71 4.55
C THR A 244 1.51 -5.99 4.86
N PHE A 245 2.14 -6.27 6.01
CA PHE A 245 3.46 -5.71 6.35
C PHE A 245 4.59 -6.27 5.47
N LEU A 246 4.39 -7.40 4.78
CA LEU A 246 5.37 -7.98 3.87
C LEU A 246 5.29 -7.38 2.47
N GLY A 247 4.13 -6.86 2.08
CA GLY A 247 3.81 -6.50 0.72
C GLY A 247 2.30 -6.57 0.51
N ARG A 248 1.88 -6.59 -0.76
CA ARG A 248 0.45 -6.67 -1.07
C ARG A 248 -0.11 -8.07 -0.78
N VAL A 249 -1.42 -8.16 -0.67
CA VAL A 249 -2.13 -9.41 -0.44
C VAL A 249 -3.28 -9.52 -1.45
N THR A 250 -3.53 -10.74 -1.93
CA THR A 250 -4.64 -11.03 -2.84
C THR A 250 -5.99 -10.80 -2.14
N GLU A 251 -6.78 -9.84 -2.62
CA GLU A 251 -8.11 -9.54 -2.13
C GLU A 251 -9.15 -10.43 -2.83
N PHE A 252 -9.30 -11.66 -2.34
CA PHE A 252 -10.25 -12.63 -2.90
C PHE A 252 -11.71 -12.20 -2.76
N LYS A 253 -12.04 -11.43 -1.71
CA LYS A 253 -13.42 -11.00 -1.44
C LYS A 253 -13.93 -10.04 -2.52
N TYR A 254 -13.05 -9.24 -3.11
CA TYR A 254 -13.38 -8.32 -4.20
C TYR A 254 -14.09 -9.06 -5.35
N GLY A 255 -13.49 -10.13 -5.87
CA GLY A 255 -14.04 -10.87 -7.01
C GLY A 255 -15.41 -11.48 -6.72
N THR A 256 -15.61 -12.01 -5.50
CA THR A 256 -16.91 -12.55 -5.07
C THR A 256 -17.98 -11.48 -4.86
N ASP A 257 -17.61 -10.30 -4.33
CA ASP A 257 -18.55 -9.19 -4.12
C ASP A 257 -18.96 -8.56 -5.44
N VAL A 258 -18.02 -8.39 -6.37
CA VAL A 258 -18.32 -7.93 -7.73
C VAL A 258 -19.23 -8.93 -8.45
N ALA A 259 -18.89 -10.23 -8.42
CA ALA A 259 -19.71 -11.27 -9.03
C ALA A 259 -21.14 -11.32 -8.46
N SER A 260 -21.28 -11.18 -7.14
CA SER A 260 -22.58 -11.11 -6.46
C SER A 260 -23.43 -9.94 -6.98
N ASN A 261 -22.83 -8.75 -7.15
CA ASN A 261 -23.54 -7.56 -7.62
C ASN A 261 -23.84 -7.60 -9.13
N PHE A 262 -22.96 -8.16 -9.97
CA PHE A 262 -23.25 -8.37 -11.39
C PHE A 262 -24.35 -9.43 -11.64
N ASN A 263 -24.56 -10.33 -10.68
CA ASN A 263 -25.71 -11.24 -10.64
C ASN A 263 -26.94 -10.64 -9.93
N GLY A 264 -26.77 -9.53 -9.23
CA GLY A 264 -27.80 -8.77 -8.51
C GLY A 264 -28.01 -7.39 -9.11
N GLN A 265 -27.57 -6.34 -8.39
CA GLN A 265 -27.67 -4.94 -8.83
C GLN A 265 -26.31 -4.25 -8.73
N ILE A 266 -25.76 -3.82 -9.87
CA ILE A 266 -24.42 -3.20 -9.91
C ILE A 266 -24.38 -1.79 -9.31
N LYS A 267 -25.52 -1.12 -9.07
CA LYS A 267 -25.54 0.18 -8.36
C LYS A 267 -24.88 0.16 -6.99
N ASN A 268 -24.91 -1.00 -6.31
CA ASN A 268 -24.38 -1.12 -4.95
C ASN A 268 -22.84 -0.98 -4.94
N LEU A 269 -22.19 -1.16 -6.09
CA LEU A 269 -20.74 -1.03 -6.22
C LEU A 269 -20.23 0.41 -6.06
N SER A 270 -21.10 1.40 -5.91
CA SER A 270 -20.75 2.81 -5.66
C SER A 270 -19.84 3.04 -4.44
N SER A 271 -19.78 2.06 -3.53
CA SER A 271 -19.02 2.14 -2.28
C SER A 271 -18.05 0.97 -2.08
N ILE A 272 -17.83 0.13 -3.10
CA ILE A 272 -16.95 -1.03 -2.96
C ILE A 272 -15.53 -0.58 -2.59
N GLY A 273 -14.98 -1.18 -1.54
CA GLY A 273 -13.69 -0.79 -0.96
C GLY A 273 -13.59 -1.23 0.49
N GLU A 274 -12.78 -0.52 1.27
CA GLU A 274 -12.49 -0.87 2.68
C GLU A 274 -13.74 -0.96 3.57
N SER A 275 -14.77 -0.15 3.29
CA SER A 275 -16.05 -0.17 4.02
C SER A 275 -16.81 -1.49 3.87
N TRP A 276 -16.46 -2.32 2.89
CA TRP A 276 -17.00 -3.65 2.67
C TRP A 276 -16.20 -4.75 3.40
N GLY A 277 -15.20 -4.35 4.21
CA GLY A 277 -14.26 -5.26 4.85
C GLY A 277 -13.16 -5.76 3.92
N LEU A 278 -12.95 -5.09 2.78
CA LEU A 278 -11.78 -5.34 1.94
C LEU A 278 -10.53 -4.72 2.58
N LEU A 279 -9.36 -5.24 2.21
CA LEU A 279 -8.07 -4.66 2.55
C LEU A 279 -7.96 -3.21 2.06
N SER A 280 -7.00 -2.48 2.63
CA SER A 280 -6.68 -1.15 2.13
C SER A 280 -6.29 -1.18 0.66
N SER A 281 -6.63 -0.13 -0.08
CA SER A 281 -6.31 -0.05 -1.52
C SER A 281 -4.80 -0.18 -1.79
N SER A 282 -3.95 0.34 -0.89
CA SER A 282 -2.49 0.22 -0.98
C SER A 282 -1.96 -1.18 -0.74
N ASP A 283 -2.73 -2.03 -0.05
CA ASP A 283 -2.30 -3.39 0.31
C ASP A 283 -2.91 -4.45 -0.62
N ALA A 284 -3.91 -4.12 -1.42
CA ALA A 284 -4.66 -5.09 -2.21
C ALA A 284 -4.09 -5.32 -3.63
N VAL A 285 -3.93 -6.59 -4.01
CA VAL A 285 -3.99 -7.05 -5.41
C VAL A 285 -5.34 -7.72 -5.60
N HIS A 286 -6.14 -7.30 -6.56
CA HIS A 286 -7.51 -7.81 -6.74
C HIS A 286 -7.75 -8.26 -8.17
N PHE A 287 -8.81 -9.04 -8.38
CA PHE A 287 -9.13 -9.68 -9.65
C PHE A 287 -10.60 -10.10 -9.70
N ILE A 288 -11.17 -10.24 -10.90
CA ILE A 288 -12.50 -10.84 -11.08
C ILE A 288 -12.43 -12.34 -10.82
N ASP A 289 -11.40 -13.01 -11.34
CA ASP A 289 -11.08 -14.42 -11.13
C ASP A 289 -9.55 -14.65 -11.14
N ASN A 290 -9.14 -15.85 -10.76
CA ASN A 290 -7.79 -16.35 -10.93
C ASN A 290 -7.85 -17.80 -11.41
N HIS A 291 -6.68 -18.40 -11.63
CA HIS A 291 -6.58 -19.77 -12.16
C HIS A 291 -7.26 -20.83 -11.26
N ASP A 292 -7.37 -20.63 -9.95
CA ASP A 292 -8.13 -21.52 -9.05
C ASP A 292 -9.64 -21.27 -9.10
N ARG A 293 -10.04 -20.00 -8.91
CA ARG A 293 -11.44 -19.60 -8.76
C ARG A 293 -12.23 -19.82 -10.03
N GLU A 294 -11.59 -19.68 -11.21
CA GLU A 294 -12.25 -19.97 -12.48
C GLU A 294 -12.64 -21.46 -12.60
N ARG A 295 -11.95 -22.34 -11.87
CA ARG A 295 -12.21 -23.79 -11.76
C ARG A 295 -13.07 -24.15 -10.54
N GLY A 296 -13.52 -23.18 -9.75
CA GLY A 296 -14.29 -23.39 -8.52
C GLY A 296 -13.44 -23.85 -7.32
N HIS A 297 -12.11 -23.84 -7.44
CA HIS A 297 -11.22 -24.15 -6.33
C HIS A 297 -11.06 -22.94 -5.39
N GLY A 298 -10.67 -23.18 -4.14
CA GLY A 298 -10.43 -22.11 -3.16
C GLY A 298 -11.66 -21.36 -2.65
N GLY A 299 -12.88 -21.79 -2.97
CA GLY A 299 -14.13 -21.23 -2.43
C GLY A 299 -15.15 -20.72 -3.47
N GLY A 300 -14.81 -20.73 -4.77
CA GLY A 300 -15.72 -20.41 -5.88
C GLY A 300 -16.40 -19.03 -5.79
N GLY A 301 -17.47 -18.83 -6.58
CA GLY A 301 -18.36 -17.65 -6.50
C GLY A 301 -17.99 -16.47 -7.40
N ASN A 302 -16.93 -16.60 -8.19
CA ASN A 302 -16.46 -15.57 -9.12
C ASN A 302 -17.17 -15.68 -10.48
N LEU A 303 -17.18 -14.57 -11.24
CA LEU A 303 -17.46 -14.61 -12.67
C LEU A 303 -16.22 -15.10 -13.42
N THR A 304 -16.40 -15.83 -14.51
CA THR A 304 -15.31 -16.30 -15.38
C THR A 304 -15.62 -16.01 -16.84
N TYR A 305 -14.68 -16.29 -17.73
CA TYR A 305 -14.91 -16.13 -19.18
C TYR A 305 -16.15 -16.92 -19.70
N HIS A 306 -16.60 -17.97 -18.99
CA HIS A 306 -17.83 -18.70 -19.31
C HIS A 306 -19.12 -17.88 -19.08
N ASP A 307 -19.07 -16.81 -18.27
CA ASP A 307 -20.22 -15.93 -18.00
C ASP A 307 -20.41 -14.85 -19.09
N GLY A 308 -19.58 -14.86 -20.14
CA GLY A 308 -19.73 -14.02 -21.32
C GLY A 308 -19.68 -12.52 -20.98
N TYR A 309 -20.71 -11.79 -21.40
CA TYR A 309 -20.74 -10.33 -21.26
C TYR A 309 -20.60 -9.86 -19.81
N LYS A 310 -21.10 -10.61 -18.82
CA LYS A 310 -21.02 -10.21 -17.41
C LYS A 310 -19.58 -10.13 -16.92
N TYR A 311 -18.81 -11.17 -17.21
CA TYR A 311 -17.38 -11.20 -16.90
C TYR A 311 -16.63 -10.07 -17.61
N ASN A 312 -17.05 -9.78 -18.84
CA ASN A 312 -16.46 -8.71 -19.61
C ASN A 312 -16.72 -7.32 -18.98
N LEU A 313 -17.97 -7.03 -18.63
CA LEU A 313 -18.35 -5.78 -17.94
C LEU A 313 -17.74 -5.67 -16.53
N ALA A 314 -17.58 -6.79 -15.83
CA ALA A 314 -16.92 -6.81 -14.52
C ALA A 314 -15.43 -6.42 -14.61
N ASN A 315 -14.72 -6.88 -15.65
CA ASN A 315 -13.35 -6.45 -15.91
C ASN A 315 -13.27 -4.96 -16.30
N VAL A 316 -14.23 -4.44 -17.09
CA VAL A 316 -14.33 -3.00 -17.37
C VAL A 316 -14.51 -2.20 -16.08
N PHE A 317 -15.40 -2.63 -15.19
CA PHE A 317 -15.58 -2.00 -13.87
C PHE A 317 -14.30 -2.02 -13.04
N MET A 318 -13.66 -3.19 -12.92
CA MET A 318 -12.42 -3.35 -12.16
C MET A 318 -11.31 -2.42 -12.65
N LEU A 319 -11.11 -2.33 -13.97
CA LEU A 319 -10.08 -1.49 -14.55
C LEU A 319 -10.39 0.00 -14.43
N ALA A 320 -11.66 0.40 -14.49
CA ALA A 320 -12.09 1.79 -14.29
C ALA A 320 -12.01 2.26 -12.82
N HIS A 321 -12.28 1.37 -11.85
CA HIS A 321 -12.40 1.71 -10.44
C HIS A 321 -11.04 1.94 -9.75
N PRO A 322 -10.84 2.97 -8.90
CA PRO A 322 -9.51 3.34 -8.36
C PRO A 322 -8.94 2.37 -7.31
N TYR A 323 -9.73 1.45 -6.79
CA TYR A 323 -9.31 0.50 -5.75
C TYR A 323 -8.19 -0.43 -6.24
N GLY A 324 -7.20 -0.68 -5.38
CA GLY A 324 -6.22 -1.76 -5.47
C GLY A 324 -5.34 -1.81 -6.73
N TYR A 325 -4.56 -2.89 -6.84
CA TYR A 325 -3.81 -3.21 -8.05
C TYR A 325 -4.49 -4.35 -8.83
N PRO A 326 -5.18 -4.09 -9.96
CA PRO A 326 -5.97 -5.10 -10.67
C PRO A 326 -5.10 -6.06 -11.46
N LYS A 327 -5.47 -7.34 -11.39
CA LYS A 327 -4.93 -8.43 -12.17
C LYS A 327 -5.98 -8.99 -13.12
N VAL A 328 -5.67 -9.02 -14.41
CA VAL A 328 -6.48 -9.67 -15.44
C VAL A 328 -6.03 -11.13 -15.58
N MET A 329 -6.97 -12.08 -15.48
CA MET A 329 -6.69 -13.48 -15.76
C MET A 329 -6.60 -13.71 -17.27
N SER A 330 -5.63 -14.51 -17.73
CA SER A 330 -5.55 -14.94 -19.12
C SER A 330 -5.08 -16.39 -19.21
N GLY A 331 -5.93 -17.26 -19.76
CA GLY A 331 -5.68 -18.70 -19.77
C GLY A 331 -6.16 -19.40 -21.04
N TYR A 332 -6.52 -20.67 -20.87
CA TYR A 332 -6.98 -21.57 -21.92
C TYR A 332 -8.37 -22.10 -21.58
N ASP A 333 -9.08 -22.55 -22.62
CA ASP A 333 -10.43 -23.08 -22.48
C ASP A 333 -10.40 -24.45 -21.81
N PHE A 334 -11.32 -24.69 -20.88
CA PHE A 334 -11.46 -25.98 -20.22
C PHE A 334 -12.92 -26.30 -19.91
N THR A 335 -13.19 -27.59 -19.77
CA THR A 335 -14.46 -28.12 -19.22
C THR A 335 -14.22 -29.09 -18.07
N ASP A 336 -13.01 -29.63 -17.97
CA ASP A 336 -12.50 -30.42 -16.86
C ASP A 336 -11.57 -29.51 -16.03
N THR A 337 -11.85 -29.40 -14.73
CA THR A 337 -11.12 -28.52 -13.81
C THR A 337 -9.67 -28.94 -13.57
N ASP A 338 -9.29 -30.17 -13.90
CA ASP A 338 -7.92 -30.66 -13.75
C ASP A 338 -7.08 -30.57 -15.03
N ILE A 339 -7.71 -30.34 -16.20
CA ILE A 339 -7.02 -30.42 -17.48
C ILE A 339 -5.84 -29.44 -17.55
N GLY A 340 -4.74 -29.89 -18.15
CA GLY A 340 -3.62 -29.01 -18.46
C GLY A 340 -3.87 -28.11 -19.67
N PRO A 341 -2.91 -27.23 -19.99
CA PRO A 341 -2.99 -26.38 -21.16
C PRO A 341 -2.98 -27.19 -22.47
N PRO A 342 -3.44 -26.58 -23.58
CA PRO A 342 -3.27 -27.14 -24.92
C PRO A 342 -1.80 -27.44 -25.24
N ASN A 343 -1.56 -28.44 -26.09
CA ASN A 343 -0.19 -28.78 -26.54
C ASN A 343 0.36 -27.77 -27.57
N THR A 344 -0.54 -27.00 -28.16
CA THR A 344 -0.31 -25.92 -29.12
C THR A 344 -0.22 -24.60 -28.35
N GLY A 345 0.77 -23.78 -28.68
CA GLY A 345 0.87 -22.43 -28.14
C GLY A 345 -0.33 -21.56 -28.56
N PRO A 346 -0.45 -20.34 -28.01
CA PRO A 346 -1.62 -19.48 -28.22
C PRO A 346 -1.83 -19.01 -29.66
N GLU A 347 -0.83 -19.07 -30.56
CA GLU A 347 -0.93 -18.68 -31.99
C GLU A 347 -1.71 -17.36 -32.19
N SER A 348 -1.27 -16.29 -31.52
CA SER A 348 -1.95 -14.96 -31.52
C SER A 348 -3.42 -14.98 -31.05
N CYS A 349 -3.82 -16.02 -30.33
CA CYS A 349 -5.15 -16.24 -29.77
C CYS A 349 -6.24 -16.57 -30.80
N GLU A 350 -5.87 -17.08 -31.98
CA GLU A 350 -6.80 -17.39 -33.06
C GLU A 350 -7.31 -18.85 -33.06
N ASN A 351 -6.77 -19.71 -32.18
CA ASN A 351 -6.99 -21.16 -32.24
C ASN A 351 -8.20 -21.67 -31.43
N ASN A 352 -8.94 -20.80 -30.73
CA ASN A 352 -10.07 -21.12 -29.83
C ASN A 352 -9.74 -22.07 -28.65
N GLU A 353 -8.48 -22.48 -28.47
CA GLU A 353 -8.04 -23.27 -27.32
C GLU A 353 -7.52 -22.35 -26.20
N TRP A 354 -7.00 -21.17 -26.57
CA TRP A 354 -6.59 -20.12 -25.65
C TRP A 354 -7.62 -19.01 -25.59
N VAL A 355 -8.07 -18.66 -24.38
CA VAL A 355 -9.16 -17.68 -24.18
C VAL A 355 -8.66 -16.25 -24.35
N CYS A 356 -7.42 -15.99 -23.91
CA CYS A 356 -6.73 -14.71 -24.06
C CYS A 356 -7.55 -13.48 -23.67
N GLN A 357 -8.17 -13.51 -22.50
CA GLN A 357 -9.06 -12.45 -22.02
C GLN A 357 -8.39 -11.06 -22.07
N HIS A 358 -7.08 -10.99 -21.82
CA HIS A 358 -6.30 -9.74 -21.90
C HIS A 358 -6.28 -9.10 -23.29
N ARG A 359 -6.55 -9.85 -24.36
CA ARG A 359 -6.65 -9.34 -25.74
C ARG A 359 -8.04 -8.88 -26.14
N TRP A 360 -9.06 -9.14 -25.33
CA TRP A 360 -10.41 -8.70 -25.65
C TRP A 360 -10.44 -7.17 -25.67
N GLY A 361 -10.89 -6.56 -26.76
CA GLY A 361 -10.70 -5.12 -27.02
C GLY A 361 -11.12 -4.23 -25.86
N ASN A 362 -12.23 -4.55 -25.21
CA ASN A 362 -12.73 -3.79 -24.07
C ASN A 362 -11.95 -4.02 -22.76
N ILE A 363 -11.26 -5.14 -22.57
CA ILE A 363 -10.34 -5.34 -21.42
C ILE A 363 -9.01 -4.65 -21.73
N ALA A 364 -8.46 -4.87 -22.92
CA ALA A 364 -7.20 -4.30 -23.37
C ALA A 364 -7.23 -2.75 -23.35
N ASN A 365 -8.27 -2.14 -23.90
CA ASN A 365 -8.39 -0.68 -23.96
C ASN A 365 -8.68 -0.06 -22.58
N MET A 366 -9.29 -0.81 -21.66
CA MET A 366 -9.48 -0.33 -20.28
C MET A 366 -8.18 -0.29 -19.46
N VAL A 367 -7.13 -0.99 -19.90
CA VAL A 367 -5.77 -0.78 -19.35
C VAL A 367 -5.28 0.62 -19.71
N GLY A 368 -5.45 1.06 -20.97
CA GLY A 368 -5.15 2.42 -21.41
C GLY A 368 -5.96 3.48 -20.64
N PHE A 369 -7.26 3.25 -20.45
CA PHE A 369 -8.10 4.10 -19.59
C PHE A 369 -7.55 4.19 -18.17
N ARG A 370 -7.20 3.06 -17.54
CA ARG A 370 -6.68 3.03 -16.18
C ARG A 370 -5.34 3.76 -16.07
N ASN A 371 -4.45 3.56 -17.03
CA ASN A 371 -3.16 4.26 -17.11
C ASN A 371 -3.35 5.77 -17.12
N TYR A 372 -4.27 6.25 -17.98
CA TYR A 372 -4.52 7.68 -18.11
C TYR A 372 -5.15 8.29 -16.85
N THR A 373 -6.06 7.55 -16.24
CA THR A 373 -6.83 7.98 -15.06
C THR A 373 -6.14 7.71 -13.73
N ASP A 374 -4.90 7.24 -13.74
CA ASP A 374 -4.18 6.95 -12.50
C ASP A 374 -4.05 8.20 -11.60
N GLY A 375 -4.13 7.95 -10.28
CA GLY A 375 -4.08 8.97 -9.23
C GLY A 375 -5.37 9.77 -8.99
N THR A 376 -6.47 9.51 -9.71
CA THR A 376 -7.76 10.22 -9.49
C THR A 376 -8.76 9.42 -8.66
N SER A 377 -9.62 10.12 -7.92
CA SER A 377 -10.79 9.57 -7.21
C SER A 377 -11.88 9.10 -8.18
N MET A 378 -12.79 8.25 -7.69
CA MET A 378 -14.06 8.01 -8.35
C MET A 378 -15.01 9.18 -8.04
N GLU A 379 -15.57 9.79 -9.08
CA GLU A 379 -16.40 10.99 -9.00
C GLU A 379 -17.63 10.86 -9.90
N ASN A 380 -18.57 11.80 -9.82
CA ASN A 380 -19.71 11.91 -10.75
C ASN A 380 -20.50 10.59 -10.91
N TRP A 381 -20.67 9.84 -9.81
CA TRP A 381 -21.43 8.59 -9.79
C TRP A 381 -22.88 8.84 -10.19
N TRP A 382 -23.38 8.03 -11.10
CA TRP A 382 -24.78 7.95 -11.50
C TRP A 382 -25.21 6.48 -11.58
N ASP A 383 -26.45 6.21 -11.19
CA ASP A 383 -27.11 4.94 -11.45
C ASP A 383 -28.61 5.14 -11.70
N ASN A 384 -29.23 4.19 -12.38
CA ASN A 384 -30.66 4.21 -12.64
C ASN A 384 -31.51 3.58 -11.50
N GLY A 385 -30.91 3.32 -10.34
CA GLY A 385 -31.52 2.56 -9.26
C GLY A 385 -31.50 1.04 -9.44
N ASP A 386 -30.82 0.50 -10.47
CA ASP A 386 -30.70 -0.94 -10.72
C ASP A 386 -29.33 -1.36 -11.32
N ASN A 387 -29.27 -1.62 -12.63
CA ASN A 387 -28.15 -2.29 -13.30
C ASN A 387 -27.51 -1.45 -14.42
N GLN A 388 -27.75 -0.15 -14.42
CA GLN A 388 -27.02 0.83 -15.22
C GLN A 388 -26.29 1.79 -14.31
N ILE A 389 -24.98 1.92 -14.49
CA ILE A 389 -24.13 2.81 -13.69
C ILE A 389 -23.21 3.62 -14.60
N ALA A 390 -22.76 4.76 -14.11
CA ALA A 390 -21.72 5.56 -14.71
C ALA A 390 -20.91 6.29 -13.63
N PHE A 391 -19.64 6.56 -13.90
CA PHE A 391 -18.81 7.37 -13.01
C PHE A 391 -17.59 7.92 -13.74
N GLY A 392 -17.07 9.03 -13.21
CA GLY A 392 -15.84 9.68 -13.63
C GLY A 392 -14.63 9.27 -12.79
N ARG A 393 -13.46 9.56 -13.34
CA ARG A 393 -12.16 9.43 -12.69
C ARG A 393 -11.46 10.79 -12.73
N GLY A 394 -11.89 11.68 -11.83
CA GLY A 394 -11.56 13.11 -11.88
C GLY A 394 -12.02 13.74 -13.20
N ASP A 395 -11.19 14.63 -13.74
CA ASP A 395 -11.35 15.28 -15.04
C ASP A 395 -10.69 14.49 -16.20
N LYS A 396 -10.29 13.24 -15.97
CA LYS A 396 -9.46 12.46 -16.91
C LYS A 396 -10.20 11.39 -17.70
N GLY A 397 -11.18 10.72 -17.11
CA GLY A 397 -11.95 9.68 -17.80
C GLY A 397 -13.36 9.48 -17.25
N TYR A 398 -14.23 8.89 -18.06
CA TYR A 398 -15.61 8.57 -17.70
C TYR A 398 -16.03 7.22 -18.29
N VAL A 399 -16.76 6.42 -17.52
CA VAL A 399 -17.24 5.08 -17.92
C VAL A 399 -18.74 4.94 -17.68
N VAL A 400 -19.43 4.23 -18.58
CA VAL A 400 -20.85 3.87 -18.48
C VAL A 400 -20.99 2.36 -18.70
N ILE A 401 -21.67 1.67 -17.79
CA ILE A 401 -21.88 0.21 -17.83
C ILE A 401 -23.37 -0.08 -17.80
N ASN A 402 -23.84 -0.86 -18.77
CA ASN A 402 -25.22 -1.31 -18.89
C ASN A 402 -25.30 -2.84 -18.76
N ASN A 403 -25.63 -3.32 -17.56
CA ASN A 403 -25.86 -4.75 -17.28
C ASN A 403 -27.33 -5.17 -17.49
N GLU A 404 -28.12 -4.37 -18.21
CA GLU A 404 -29.53 -4.66 -18.50
C GLU A 404 -29.77 -5.10 -19.95
N GLY A 405 -30.91 -5.78 -20.17
CA GLY A 405 -31.35 -6.23 -21.50
C GLY A 405 -31.92 -5.13 -22.40
N ASN A 406 -32.03 -3.90 -21.89
CA ASN A 406 -32.49 -2.73 -22.63
C ASN A 406 -31.30 -1.79 -22.89
N SER A 407 -31.34 -1.01 -23.97
CA SER A 407 -30.34 0.04 -24.21
C SER A 407 -30.47 1.20 -23.21
N LEU A 408 -29.34 1.80 -22.85
CA LEU A 408 -29.24 3.06 -22.13
C LEU A 408 -29.10 4.21 -23.14
N SER A 409 -29.82 5.31 -22.90
CA SER A 409 -29.62 6.61 -23.55
C SER A 409 -29.75 7.69 -22.48
N GLN A 410 -28.64 8.27 -22.05
CA GLN A 410 -28.60 9.22 -20.94
C GLN A 410 -27.58 10.34 -21.19
N THR A 411 -27.95 11.56 -20.82
CA THR A 411 -27.03 12.70 -20.79
C THR A 411 -26.49 12.85 -19.36
N LEU A 412 -25.18 12.68 -19.21
CA LEU A 412 -24.51 12.56 -17.91
C LEU A 412 -23.42 13.63 -17.80
N TYR A 413 -23.26 14.19 -16.60
CA TYR A 413 -22.13 15.06 -16.29
C TYR A 413 -20.87 14.19 -16.13
N THR A 414 -19.87 14.43 -16.97
CA THR A 414 -18.66 13.62 -17.02
C THR A 414 -17.54 14.17 -16.14
N GLY A 415 -17.53 15.49 -15.92
CA GLY A 415 -16.39 16.20 -15.33
C GLY A 415 -15.21 16.38 -16.31
N LEU A 416 -15.32 15.87 -17.55
CA LEU A 416 -14.29 16.02 -18.57
C LEU A 416 -14.37 17.41 -19.23
N PRO A 417 -13.24 17.94 -19.72
CA PRO A 417 -13.23 19.07 -20.63
C PRO A 417 -14.08 18.82 -21.89
N ALA A 418 -14.56 19.91 -22.49
CA ALA A 418 -15.26 19.83 -23.78
C ALA A 418 -14.37 19.19 -24.84
N GLY A 419 -14.97 18.42 -25.74
CA GLY A 419 -14.26 17.81 -26.85
C GLY A 419 -14.90 16.52 -27.33
N ASP A 420 -14.39 16.02 -28.44
CA ASP A 420 -14.79 14.75 -29.03
C ASP A 420 -13.85 13.65 -28.57
N TYR A 421 -14.39 12.64 -27.89
CA TYR A 421 -13.63 11.54 -27.34
C TYR A 421 -13.96 10.25 -28.08
N CYS A 422 -12.95 9.45 -28.40
CA CYS A 422 -13.17 8.12 -28.90
C CYS A 422 -13.81 7.26 -27.81
N ASN A 423 -14.90 6.55 -28.12
CA ASN A 423 -15.40 5.50 -27.26
C ASN A 423 -14.46 4.30 -27.35
N VAL A 424 -13.59 4.15 -26.35
CA VAL A 424 -12.52 3.14 -26.37
C VAL A 424 -13.03 1.70 -26.26
N LEU A 425 -14.34 1.50 -26.03
CA LEU A 425 -14.99 0.20 -25.95
C LEU A 425 -15.85 -0.15 -27.17
N ALA A 426 -15.88 0.71 -28.19
CA ALA A 426 -16.69 0.51 -29.38
C ALA A 426 -16.07 -0.41 -30.44
N GLY A 427 -14.76 -0.67 -30.32
CA GLY A 427 -14.01 -1.59 -31.17
C GLY A 427 -12.72 -2.04 -30.50
N ASP A 428 -11.92 -2.84 -31.21
CA ASP A 428 -10.67 -3.41 -30.67
C ASP A 428 -9.55 -2.35 -30.55
N ASP A 429 -9.53 -1.37 -31.45
CA ASP A 429 -8.65 -0.20 -31.33
C ASP A 429 -9.41 0.96 -30.66
N GLU A 430 -8.71 1.71 -29.80
CA GLU A 430 -9.29 2.74 -28.93
C GLU A 430 -10.07 3.84 -29.69
N CYS A 431 -9.76 4.08 -30.97
CA CYS A 431 -10.45 5.05 -31.83
C CYS A 431 -11.05 4.43 -33.11
N SER A 432 -11.39 3.14 -33.10
CA SER A 432 -12.00 2.46 -34.26
C SER A 432 -13.52 2.51 -34.31
N GLY A 433 -14.17 3.00 -33.24
CA GLY A 433 -15.63 2.99 -33.09
C GLY A 433 -16.26 4.37 -33.08
N ASP A 434 -17.34 4.53 -32.31
CA ASP A 434 -18.08 5.78 -32.21
C ASP A 434 -17.37 6.83 -31.34
N VAL A 435 -17.77 8.08 -31.53
CA VAL A 435 -17.24 9.26 -30.84
C VAL A 435 -18.31 9.81 -29.91
N ILE A 436 -17.91 10.23 -28.72
CA ILE A 436 -18.78 10.83 -27.71
C ILE A 436 -18.30 12.25 -27.45
N SER A 437 -19.15 13.21 -27.80
CA SER A 437 -18.90 14.64 -27.58
C SER A 437 -19.28 15.04 -26.15
N VAL A 438 -18.32 15.63 -25.44
CA VAL A 438 -18.53 16.32 -24.17
C VAL A 438 -18.71 17.81 -24.48
N GLY A 439 -19.83 18.38 -24.07
CA GLY A 439 -20.11 19.80 -24.24
C GLY A 439 -19.28 20.69 -23.29
N SER A 440 -19.26 21.99 -23.54
CA SER A 440 -18.59 23.00 -22.67
C SER A 440 -19.11 23.06 -21.24
N ASN A 441 -20.31 22.52 -21.01
CA ASN A 441 -20.90 22.34 -19.68
C ASN A 441 -20.46 21.03 -18.97
N GLY A 442 -19.57 20.23 -19.59
CA GLY A 442 -19.09 18.95 -19.06
C GLY A 442 -20.09 17.80 -19.16
N TYR A 443 -21.17 17.93 -19.94
CA TYR A 443 -22.13 16.84 -20.16
C TYR A 443 -21.90 16.13 -21.50
N ALA A 444 -22.11 14.81 -21.53
CA ALA A 444 -22.12 14.01 -22.74
C ALA A 444 -23.34 13.08 -22.78
N THR A 445 -23.81 12.76 -23.98
CA THR A 445 -24.90 11.78 -24.16
C THR A 445 -24.33 10.43 -24.54
N PHE A 446 -24.58 9.42 -23.71
CA PHE A 446 -24.15 8.05 -23.93
C PHE A 446 -25.32 7.21 -24.45
N ASN A 447 -25.10 6.48 -25.53
CA ASN A 447 -26.03 5.51 -26.08
C ASN A 447 -25.41 4.12 -26.01
N VAL A 448 -25.67 3.40 -24.92
CA VAL A 448 -25.03 2.11 -24.63
C VAL A 448 -26.02 0.98 -24.88
N ALA A 449 -25.68 0.06 -25.77
CA ALA A 449 -26.51 -1.11 -26.06
C ALA A 449 -26.74 -1.97 -24.80
N ALA A 450 -27.74 -2.85 -24.86
CA ALA A 450 -27.96 -3.86 -23.82
C ALA A 450 -26.67 -4.68 -23.60
N TYR A 451 -26.34 -4.96 -22.33
CA TYR A 451 -25.20 -5.79 -21.96
C TYR A 451 -23.84 -5.29 -22.49
N SER A 452 -23.67 -3.97 -22.55
CA SER A 452 -22.48 -3.30 -23.11
C SER A 452 -21.98 -2.18 -22.19
N ALA A 453 -20.81 -1.62 -22.49
CA ALA A 453 -20.25 -0.45 -21.85
C ALA A 453 -19.76 0.57 -22.88
N ALA A 454 -19.50 1.80 -22.43
CA ALA A 454 -18.79 2.83 -23.15
C ALA A 454 -17.79 3.51 -22.18
N ALA A 455 -16.64 3.93 -22.69
CA ALA A 455 -15.66 4.66 -21.88
C ALA A 455 -14.92 5.69 -22.74
N ILE A 456 -14.60 6.83 -22.15
CA ILE A 456 -13.87 7.94 -22.77
C ILE A 456 -12.81 8.47 -21.81
N HIS A 457 -11.67 8.91 -22.33
CA HIS A 457 -10.64 9.57 -21.52
C HIS A 457 -9.81 10.55 -22.35
N GLY A 458 -9.20 11.55 -21.72
CA GLY A 458 -8.45 12.63 -22.38
C GLY A 458 -7.20 12.19 -23.15
N GLY A 459 -6.83 10.91 -23.07
CA GLY A 459 -5.76 10.34 -23.89
C GLY A 459 -6.20 9.99 -25.32
N GLN A 460 -7.51 9.90 -25.57
CA GLN A 460 -8.08 9.44 -26.84
C GLN A 460 -9.14 10.42 -27.36
N LEU A 461 -8.70 11.61 -27.75
CA LEU A 461 -9.55 12.59 -28.44
C LEU A 461 -9.67 12.25 -29.92
N SER A 462 -10.90 12.25 -30.45
CA SER A 462 -11.20 12.05 -31.86
C SER A 462 -10.91 13.34 -32.63
N GLY A 463 -9.65 13.51 -33.03
CA GLY A 463 -9.23 14.56 -33.96
C GLY A 463 -9.13 15.96 -33.35
N SER A 464 -7.92 16.42 -33.11
CA SER A 464 -7.56 17.76 -33.58
C SER A 464 -7.80 17.77 -35.10
N CYS A 465 -8.73 18.59 -35.59
CA CYS A 465 -9.35 18.50 -36.92
C CYS A 465 -8.41 18.05 -38.06
N GLY A 466 -8.68 16.88 -38.63
CA GLY A 466 -8.15 16.45 -39.92
C GLY A 466 -9.12 16.82 -41.05
N ASP A 467 -8.69 17.76 -41.89
CA ASP A 467 -9.03 18.02 -43.30
C ASP A 467 -10.48 17.94 -43.87
N GLU A 468 -11.56 17.70 -43.11
CA GLU A 468 -12.92 17.68 -43.70
C GLU A 468 -14.02 18.32 -42.85
N CYS A 469 -13.89 19.60 -42.49
CA CYS A 469 -15.05 20.45 -42.22
C CYS A 469 -15.47 21.17 -43.51
N SER A 470 -16.42 20.61 -44.25
CA SER A 470 -17.08 21.32 -45.35
C SER A 470 -18.30 22.06 -44.82
N GLY A 471 -18.13 23.31 -44.40
CA GLY A 471 -19.27 24.14 -44.00
C GLY A 471 -18.98 25.43 -43.23
N THR A 472 -17.84 26.09 -43.44
CA THR A 472 -17.63 27.43 -42.84
C THR A 472 -17.72 28.54 -43.88
N GLY A 473 -18.35 29.65 -43.51
CA GLY A 473 -18.20 30.92 -44.20
C GLY A 473 -16.84 31.54 -43.91
N PHE A 474 -16.34 31.41 -42.68
CA PHE A 474 -15.02 31.89 -42.27
C PHE A 474 -13.97 30.76 -42.19
N PRO A 475 -12.75 30.95 -42.73
CA PRO A 475 -11.67 29.97 -42.62
C PRO A 475 -11.05 29.90 -41.21
N SER A 476 -11.20 30.96 -40.43
CA SER A 476 -10.78 31.09 -39.03
C SER A 476 -11.44 32.34 -38.44
N LEU A 477 -11.45 32.49 -37.12
CA LEU A 477 -11.97 33.66 -36.44
C LEU A 477 -11.15 33.94 -35.17
N TYR A 478 -10.83 35.21 -34.93
CA TYR A 478 -10.03 35.64 -33.79
C TYR A 478 -10.67 36.84 -33.08
N PHE A 479 -10.70 36.79 -31.75
CA PHE A 479 -10.98 37.94 -30.90
C PHE A 479 -9.76 38.86 -30.85
N ARG A 480 -10.00 40.16 -31.05
CA ARG A 480 -8.99 41.23 -30.93
C ARG A 480 -9.56 42.37 -30.11
N GLY A 481 -9.06 42.65 -28.90
CA GLY A 481 -9.62 43.75 -28.12
C GLY A 481 -8.75 44.21 -26.96
N THR A 482 -9.24 45.24 -26.27
CA THR A 482 -8.59 45.76 -25.06
C THR A 482 -8.32 44.69 -24.00
N ALA A 483 -9.23 43.70 -23.86
CA ALA A 483 -9.10 42.58 -22.93
C ALA A 483 -7.88 41.68 -23.17
N ASN A 484 -7.36 41.61 -24.40
CA ASN A 484 -6.18 40.84 -24.75
C ASN A 484 -5.09 41.70 -25.41
N ASN A 485 -5.07 43.01 -25.11
CA ASN A 485 -4.12 43.97 -25.70
C ASN A 485 -4.08 43.97 -27.24
N TRP A 486 -5.20 43.69 -27.90
CA TRP A 486 -5.33 43.55 -29.35
C TRP A 486 -4.50 42.42 -29.97
N GLU A 487 -4.07 41.44 -29.16
CA GLU A 487 -3.49 40.18 -29.64
C GLU A 487 -4.55 39.31 -30.32
N ALA A 488 -4.12 38.28 -31.04
CA ALA A 488 -5.02 37.34 -31.72
C ALA A 488 -5.36 36.17 -30.81
N THR A 489 -6.59 36.13 -30.29
CA THR A 489 -7.12 34.99 -29.52
C THR A 489 -8.09 34.22 -30.40
N ALA A 490 -7.80 32.96 -30.73
CA ALA A 490 -8.64 32.17 -31.62
C ALA A 490 -10.02 31.89 -31.01
N PHE A 491 -11.05 31.93 -31.85
CA PHE A 491 -12.34 31.31 -31.58
C PHE A 491 -12.28 29.82 -31.93
N GLU A 492 -13.12 29.04 -31.27
CA GLU A 492 -13.38 27.64 -31.57
C GLU A 492 -14.67 27.54 -32.40
N LEU A 493 -14.67 26.77 -33.49
CA LEU A 493 -15.89 26.44 -34.22
C LEU A 493 -16.61 25.31 -33.48
N VAL A 494 -17.74 25.61 -32.85
CA VAL A 494 -18.44 24.69 -31.95
C VAL A 494 -19.71 24.08 -32.55
N ALA A 495 -20.21 24.64 -33.66
CA ALA A 495 -21.30 24.08 -34.46
C ALA A 495 -21.25 24.67 -35.89
N ASP A 496 -22.09 24.18 -36.80
CA ASP A 496 -22.22 24.73 -38.15
C ASP A 496 -22.37 26.26 -38.09
N ASN A 497 -21.42 26.96 -38.72
CA ASN A 497 -21.34 28.42 -38.75
C ASN A 497 -21.20 29.10 -37.38
N THR A 498 -21.12 28.41 -36.24
CA THR A 498 -21.08 29.03 -34.91
C THR A 498 -19.71 28.88 -34.24
N TRP A 499 -19.13 30.03 -33.89
CA TRP A 499 -17.83 30.20 -33.28
C TRP A 499 -17.98 30.71 -31.85
N GLN A 500 -17.20 30.20 -30.91
CA GLN A 500 -17.19 30.63 -29.52
C GLN A 500 -15.79 30.99 -29.01
N SER A 501 -15.71 31.98 -28.11
CA SER A 501 -14.50 32.29 -27.35
C SER A 501 -14.87 32.87 -25.99
N VAL A 502 -14.21 32.42 -24.92
CA VAL A 502 -14.37 33.01 -23.59
C VAL A 502 -13.32 34.08 -23.41
N VAL A 503 -13.78 35.29 -23.08
CA VAL A 503 -12.92 36.46 -22.87
C VAL A 503 -13.14 37.00 -21.47
N ASN A 504 -12.05 37.19 -20.73
CA ASN A 504 -12.06 37.90 -19.46
C ASN A 504 -12.02 39.41 -19.73
N PHE A 505 -13.10 40.11 -19.41
CA PHE A 505 -13.20 41.55 -19.49
C PHE A 505 -12.87 42.16 -18.12
N ASP A 506 -11.83 42.99 -18.07
CA ASP A 506 -11.29 43.59 -16.84
C ASP A 506 -11.94 44.94 -16.44
N GLY A 507 -13.01 45.36 -17.11
CA GLY A 507 -13.75 46.59 -16.77
C GLY A 507 -13.03 47.89 -17.12
N GLN A 508 -12.08 47.88 -18.06
CA GLN A 508 -11.41 49.11 -18.51
C GLN A 508 -12.40 50.17 -19.04
N ALA A 509 -12.10 51.46 -18.80
CA ALA A 509 -12.99 52.58 -19.15
C ALA A 509 -13.27 52.75 -20.66
N ASP A 510 -12.51 52.07 -21.52
CA ASP A 510 -12.61 52.11 -22.99
C ASP A 510 -12.63 50.67 -23.57
N GLN A 511 -13.32 49.78 -22.87
CA GLN A 511 -13.36 48.36 -23.16
C GLN A 511 -14.13 48.05 -24.45
N ARG A 512 -13.39 47.53 -25.42
CA ARG A 512 -13.88 47.24 -26.77
C ARG A 512 -13.08 46.17 -27.47
N PHE A 513 -13.65 45.63 -28.55
CA PHE A 513 -13.03 44.59 -29.38
C PHE A 513 -13.51 44.63 -30.84
N LYS A 514 -12.84 43.85 -31.69
CA LYS A 514 -13.21 43.48 -33.06
C LYS A 514 -12.97 41.99 -33.25
N LEU A 515 -13.51 41.47 -34.36
CA LEU A 515 -13.24 40.12 -34.83
C LEU A 515 -12.34 40.18 -36.08
N ASP A 516 -11.35 39.31 -36.14
CA ASP A 516 -10.36 39.25 -37.22
C ASP A 516 -10.36 37.84 -37.79
N ILE A 517 -10.55 37.72 -39.10
CA ILE A 517 -10.72 36.40 -39.74
C ILE A 517 -9.39 35.65 -39.81
N TYR A 518 -8.29 36.31 -40.10
CA TYR A 518 -6.99 35.64 -40.36
C TYR A 518 -5.95 35.89 -39.26
N GLY A 519 -6.28 36.72 -38.27
CA GLY A 519 -5.35 37.11 -37.20
C GLY A 519 -4.30 38.14 -37.64
N ASP A 520 -4.44 38.68 -38.86
CA ASP A 520 -3.51 39.63 -39.48
C ASP A 520 -4.15 40.97 -39.86
N TRP A 521 -5.39 41.22 -39.42
CA TRP A 521 -6.24 42.38 -39.72
C TRP A 521 -6.68 42.57 -41.17
N THR A 522 -6.32 41.66 -42.09
CA THR A 522 -6.66 41.82 -43.52
C THR A 522 -8.16 41.78 -43.77
N GLU A 523 -8.90 41.04 -42.94
CA GLU A 523 -10.36 41.02 -42.91
C GLU A 523 -10.82 41.05 -41.45
N ASN A 524 -11.55 42.10 -41.09
CA ASN A 524 -12.04 42.31 -39.73
C ASN A 524 -13.46 42.83 -39.73
N TYR A 525 -14.15 42.55 -38.63
CA TYR A 525 -15.55 42.87 -38.41
C TYR A 525 -15.73 43.63 -37.09
N GLY A 526 -16.64 44.59 -37.11
CA GLY A 526 -17.09 45.39 -35.98
C GLY A 526 -18.62 45.50 -36.00
N ASP A 527 -19.19 46.50 -35.32
CA ASP A 527 -20.65 46.73 -35.30
C ASP A 527 -20.94 48.23 -35.29
N ASP A 528 -21.27 48.80 -36.45
CA ASP A 528 -21.54 50.25 -36.61
C ASP A 528 -22.87 50.68 -35.97
N GLY A 529 -23.76 49.73 -35.72
CA GLY A 529 -25.13 49.94 -35.26
C GLY A 529 -25.39 49.58 -33.80
N ALA A 530 -24.46 48.85 -33.17
CA ALA A 530 -24.66 48.14 -31.91
C ALA A 530 -25.93 47.27 -31.92
N ASP A 531 -26.24 46.65 -33.06
CA ASP A 531 -27.47 45.87 -33.26
C ASP A 531 -27.28 44.36 -33.04
N GLY A 532 -26.05 43.92 -32.75
CA GLY A 532 -25.71 42.52 -32.53
C GLY A 532 -25.35 41.77 -33.83
N THR A 533 -25.19 42.49 -34.94
CA THR A 533 -24.77 41.95 -36.24
C THR A 533 -23.43 42.54 -36.64
N LEU A 534 -22.56 41.72 -37.22
CA LEU A 534 -21.21 42.11 -37.60
C LEU A 534 -21.18 42.78 -38.98
N ASP A 535 -20.55 43.94 -39.05
CA ASP A 535 -20.27 44.67 -40.27
C ASP A 535 -18.80 44.50 -40.66
N GLN A 536 -18.54 44.10 -41.90
CA GLN A 536 -17.17 44.05 -42.42
C GLN A 536 -16.57 45.45 -42.39
N THR A 537 -15.43 45.61 -41.72
CA THR A 537 -14.76 46.89 -41.43
C THR A 537 -15.53 47.86 -40.53
N GLY A 538 -16.60 47.43 -39.86
CA GLY A 538 -17.34 48.25 -38.90
C GLY A 538 -16.50 48.71 -37.70
N GLU A 539 -17.00 49.69 -36.95
CA GLU A 539 -16.42 50.29 -35.75
C GLU A 539 -16.25 49.26 -34.62
N ASP A 540 -15.38 49.58 -33.65
CA ASP A 540 -15.11 48.71 -32.51
C ASP A 540 -16.40 48.41 -31.71
N ILE A 541 -16.59 47.17 -31.29
CA ILE A 541 -17.69 46.74 -30.42
C ILE A 541 -17.37 47.14 -28.98
N TYR A 542 -18.14 48.05 -28.40
CA TYR A 542 -17.97 48.50 -27.02
C TYR A 542 -18.80 47.63 -26.07
N THR A 543 -18.21 47.25 -24.93
CA THR A 543 -18.91 46.53 -23.87
C THR A 543 -18.55 47.09 -22.50
N SER A 544 -19.49 47.02 -21.56
CA SER A 544 -19.32 47.47 -20.17
C SER A 544 -19.29 46.31 -19.18
N VAL A 545 -19.23 45.09 -19.69
CA VAL A 545 -19.21 43.87 -18.88
C VAL A 545 -17.87 43.70 -18.18
N THR A 546 -17.87 43.01 -17.04
CA THR A 546 -16.65 42.70 -16.28
C THR A 546 -16.74 41.27 -15.76
N GLY A 547 -15.68 40.49 -15.93
CA GLY A 547 -15.66 39.05 -15.65
C GLY A 547 -15.49 38.22 -16.91
N ASN A 548 -15.72 36.91 -16.81
CA ASN A 548 -15.65 36.00 -17.95
C ASN A 548 -16.95 36.04 -18.75
N TYR A 549 -16.86 36.30 -20.05
CA TYR A 549 -18.02 36.32 -20.94
C TYR A 549 -17.74 35.43 -22.14
N LEU A 550 -18.77 34.69 -22.55
CA LEU A 550 -18.78 33.92 -23.77
C LEU A 550 -19.17 34.88 -24.90
N ILE A 551 -18.28 35.00 -25.88
CA ILE A 551 -18.59 35.61 -27.16
C ILE A 551 -18.94 34.49 -28.11
N GLU A 552 -20.16 34.52 -28.63
CA GLU A 552 -20.64 33.59 -29.66
C GLU A 552 -20.88 34.38 -30.96
N VAL A 553 -20.44 33.83 -32.08
CA VAL A 553 -20.55 34.44 -33.42
C VAL A 553 -21.08 33.40 -34.39
N ASN A 554 -22.16 33.70 -35.11
CA ASN A 554 -22.62 32.88 -36.21
C ASN A 554 -22.17 33.50 -37.54
N ASP A 555 -21.28 32.85 -38.30
CA ASP A 555 -20.64 33.39 -39.51
C ASP A 555 -21.55 33.39 -40.75
N GLU A 556 -22.66 32.66 -40.75
CA GLU A 556 -23.67 32.70 -41.81
C GLU A 556 -24.60 33.90 -41.65
N THR A 557 -25.04 34.17 -40.42
CA THR A 557 -25.95 35.28 -40.11
C THR A 557 -25.21 36.56 -39.71
N LEU A 558 -23.92 36.46 -39.44
CA LEU A 558 -23.07 37.50 -38.86
C LEU A 558 -23.55 37.99 -37.48
N ALA A 559 -24.45 37.27 -36.81
CA ALA A 559 -24.91 37.64 -35.48
C ALA A 559 -23.84 37.31 -34.42
N TYR A 560 -23.71 38.16 -33.41
CA TYR A 560 -22.89 37.88 -32.23
C TYR A 560 -23.67 38.12 -30.93
N SER A 561 -23.25 37.44 -29.87
CA SER A 561 -23.75 37.69 -28.52
C SER A 561 -22.62 37.70 -27.50
N ILE A 562 -22.83 38.41 -26.40
CA ILE A 562 -21.92 38.48 -25.26
C ILE A 562 -22.75 38.07 -24.04
N THR A 563 -22.49 36.86 -23.52
CA THR A 563 -23.25 36.30 -22.40
C THR A 563 -22.33 36.09 -21.21
N GLU A 564 -22.77 36.54 -20.03
CA GLU A 564 -22.02 36.35 -18.79
C GLU A 564 -21.86 34.85 -18.52
N VAL A 565 -20.62 34.43 -18.32
CA VAL A 565 -20.31 33.11 -17.79
C VAL A 565 -20.15 33.33 -16.29
N SER A 566 -21.24 33.15 -15.53
CA SER A 566 -21.18 33.30 -14.07
C SER A 566 -20.16 32.30 -13.53
N SER A 567 -19.04 32.80 -13.03
CA SER A 567 -17.92 31.99 -12.56
C SER A 567 -18.02 31.63 -11.09
N GLN A 568 -19.23 31.56 -10.49
CA GLN A 568 -19.35 31.25 -9.07
C GLN A 568 -18.78 29.86 -8.82
N GLN A 569 -17.61 29.79 -8.18
CA GLN A 569 -16.98 28.56 -7.75
C GLN A 569 -17.34 28.35 -6.28
N ALA A 570 -17.69 27.13 -5.91
CA ALA A 570 -17.81 26.79 -4.49
C ALA A 570 -16.43 26.97 -3.83
N PRO A 571 -16.36 27.33 -2.53
CA PRO A 571 -15.08 27.40 -1.83
C PRO A 571 -14.43 26.01 -1.86
N THR A 572 -13.11 25.91 -1.74
CA THR A 572 -12.43 24.65 -1.43
C THR A 572 -12.32 24.49 0.09
N ALA A 573 -13.04 23.52 0.64
CA ALA A 573 -12.97 23.19 2.06
C ALA A 573 -11.73 22.35 2.38
N THR A 574 -11.05 22.69 3.47
CA THR A 574 -9.93 21.89 3.99
C THR A 574 -10.11 21.65 5.48
N VAL A 575 -9.55 20.56 5.99
CA VAL A 575 -9.51 20.28 7.43
C VAL A 575 -8.18 19.61 7.78
N THR A 576 -7.53 20.09 8.84
CA THR A 576 -6.26 19.55 9.33
C THR A 576 -6.35 19.22 10.82
N PRO A 577 -5.90 18.03 11.25
CA PRO A 577 -5.49 16.90 10.43
C PRO A 577 -6.68 16.22 9.73
N VAL A 578 -6.46 15.67 8.52
CA VAL A 578 -7.47 14.88 7.76
C VAL A 578 -7.71 13.50 8.38
N SER A 579 -6.71 12.95 9.05
CA SER A 579 -6.83 11.73 9.86
C SER A 579 -5.95 11.82 11.10
N SER A 580 -6.42 11.24 12.19
CA SER A 580 -5.64 11.19 13.43
C SER A 580 -6.07 10.02 14.30
N THR A 581 -5.13 9.51 15.09
CA THR A 581 -5.36 8.46 16.09
C THR A 581 -5.05 9.02 17.47
N LEU A 582 -5.97 8.81 18.42
CA LEU A 582 -5.80 9.19 19.82
C LEU A 582 -6.41 8.15 20.74
N ASP A 583 -5.98 8.14 22.01
CA ASP A 583 -6.59 7.26 23.00
C ASP A 583 -7.90 7.85 23.57
N VAL A 584 -8.74 6.98 24.13
CA VAL A 584 -9.95 7.39 24.86
C VAL A 584 -9.62 8.50 25.88
N ASN A 585 -10.45 9.53 25.94
CA ASN A 585 -10.33 10.74 26.76
C ASN A 585 -9.22 11.73 26.37
N GLN A 586 -8.44 11.47 25.32
CA GLN A 586 -7.63 12.53 24.71
C GLN A 586 -8.50 13.49 23.90
N SER A 587 -7.96 14.68 23.62
CA SER A 587 -8.63 15.70 22.82
C SER A 587 -7.85 16.01 21.55
N ILE A 588 -8.57 16.22 20.45
CA ILE A 588 -8.01 16.65 19.17
C ILE A 588 -8.62 17.99 18.78
N THR A 589 -7.83 18.87 18.17
CA THR A 589 -8.33 20.11 17.54
C THR A 589 -8.19 19.99 16.03
N LEU A 590 -9.30 20.15 15.33
CA LEU A 590 -9.38 20.25 13.88
C LEU A 590 -9.35 21.72 13.48
N ASP A 591 -8.66 22.04 12.38
CA ASP A 591 -8.50 23.39 11.84
C ASP A 591 -8.88 23.41 10.35
N ALA A 592 -9.88 24.22 10.01
CA ALA A 592 -10.38 24.44 8.65
C ALA A 592 -10.00 25.82 8.10
N SER A 593 -9.15 26.57 8.81
CA SER A 593 -8.78 27.96 8.48
C SER A 593 -8.05 28.13 7.15
N SER A 594 -7.51 27.03 6.59
CA SER A 594 -6.90 26.99 5.26
C SER A 594 -7.91 26.84 4.11
N SER A 595 -9.21 26.74 4.40
CA SER A 595 -10.25 26.75 3.37
C SER A 595 -10.24 28.08 2.62
N ALA A 596 -10.41 28.03 1.31
CA ALA A 596 -10.23 29.19 0.45
C ALA A 596 -11.30 29.23 -0.63
N ASP A 597 -11.55 30.42 -1.15
CA ASP A 597 -12.46 30.66 -2.26
C ASP A 597 -11.66 31.44 -3.31
N SER A 598 -11.65 30.93 -4.55
CA SER A 598 -10.84 31.43 -5.66
C SER A 598 -11.43 32.67 -6.33
N ASP A 599 -12.75 32.86 -6.25
CA ASP A 599 -13.46 34.00 -6.81
C ASP A 599 -14.19 34.85 -5.76
N GLY A 600 -14.19 34.42 -4.50
CA GLY A 600 -14.75 35.18 -3.38
C GLY A 600 -13.99 35.02 -2.05
N SER A 601 -14.75 34.81 -0.99
CA SER A 601 -14.32 34.75 0.40
C SER A 601 -15.22 33.82 1.21
N VAL A 602 -14.61 33.02 2.08
CA VAL A 602 -15.33 32.17 3.03
C VAL A 602 -16.02 33.03 4.10
N VAL A 603 -17.34 32.92 4.22
CA VAL A 603 -18.14 33.69 5.19
C VAL A 603 -18.64 32.88 6.38
N SER A 604 -18.70 31.54 6.29
CA SER A 604 -19.10 30.71 7.44
C SER A 604 -18.54 29.28 7.42
N TYR A 605 -18.44 28.70 8.63
CA TYR A 605 -18.09 27.31 8.89
C TYR A 605 -19.24 26.65 9.65
N SER A 606 -19.50 25.37 9.38
CA SER A 606 -20.50 24.58 10.11
C SER A 606 -19.98 23.16 10.32
N TRP A 607 -19.80 22.76 11.57
CA TRP A 607 -19.30 21.44 11.95
C TRP A 607 -20.44 20.44 12.19
N SER A 608 -20.27 19.17 11.81
CA SER A 608 -21.27 18.11 11.99
C SER A 608 -21.64 17.85 13.45
N SER A 609 -20.70 17.95 14.39
CA SER A 609 -20.98 17.87 15.84
C SER A 609 -21.46 19.21 16.43
N GLY A 610 -21.70 20.21 15.58
CA GLY A 610 -22.13 21.56 15.92
C GLY A 610 -20.96 22.53 16.17
N GLY A 611 -21.12 23.79 15.77
CA GLY A 611 -20.12 24.86 15.94
C GLY A 611 -19.90 25.63 14.64
N SER A 612 -19.44 26.89 14.76
CA SER A 612 -19.29 27.80 13.62
C SER A 612 -17.94 28.52 13.56
N SER A 613 -16.97 28.07 14.34
CA SER A 613 -15.59 28.57 14.32
C SER A 613 -14.80 27.85 13.22
N SER A 614 -13.70 28.44 12.73
CA SER A 614 -12.79 27.76 11.79
C SER A 614 -12.03 26.60 12.43
N THR A 615 -12.05 26.48 13.76
CA THR A 615 -11.46 25.37 14.52
C THR A 615 -12.48 24.68 15.42
N LYS A 616 -12.26 23.40 15.69
CA LYS A 616 -13.13 22.57 16.53
C LYS A 616 -12.32 21.59 17.38
N THR A 617 -12.53 21.59 18.70
CA THR A 617 -11.93 20.62 19.61
C THR A 617 -12.94 19.52 19.97
N LEU A 618 -12.51 18.26 19.89
CA LEU A 618 -13.29 17.06 20.15
C LEU A 618 -12.57 16.18 21.18
N SER A 619 -13.33 15.43 21.96
CA SER A 619 -12.84 14.35 22.83
C SER A 619 -13.88 13.22 22.88
N PHE A 620 -13.40 12.00 23.08
CA PHE A 620 -14.21 10.80 22.94
C PHE A 620 -14.05 9.89 24.16
N ALA A 621 -15.16 9.44 24.74
CA ALA A 621 -15.18 8.62 25.95
C ALA A 621 -15.22 7.11 25.67
N SER A 622 -15.21 6.71 24.40
CA SER A 622 -15.19 5.31 23.97
C SER A 622 -14.32 5.17 22.72
N ALA A 623 -13.72 4.00 22.55
CA ALA A 623 -13.04 3.66 21.30
C ALA A 623 -14.03 3.57 20.13
N GLY A 624 -13.51 3.82 18.95
CA GLY A 624 -14.26 3.79 17.71
C GLY A 624 -13.72 4.80 16.71
N THR A 625 -14.18 4.68 15.48
CA THR A 625 -13.88 5.65 14.43
C THR A 625 -15.00 6.68 14.38
N TYR A 626 -14.62 7.95 14.53
CA TYR A 626 -15.52 9.09 14.47
C TYR A 626 -15.20 9.91 13.23
N THR A 627 -16.22 10.40 12.54
CA THR A 627 -16.08 11.32 11.42
C THR A 627 -16.59 12.68 11.82
N GLU A 628 -15.80 13.72 11.58
CA GLU A 628 -16.24 15.10 11.73
C GLU A 628 -16.09 15.83 10.39
N THR A 629 -17.19 16.38 9.89
CA THR A 629 -17.25 17.14 8.64
C THR A 629 -17.42 18.62 8.95
N VAL A 630 -16.62 19.46 8.27
CA VAL A 630 -16.82 20.91 8.21
C VAL A 630 -17.40 21.27 6.86
N THR A 631 -18.53 21.97 6.86
CA THR A 631 -19.08 22.63 5.66
C THR A 631 -18.67 24.09 5.69
N VAL A 632 -18.09 24.55 4.59
CA VAL A 632 -17.62 25.92 4.38
C VAL A 632 -18.55 26.60 3.38
N THR A 633 -18.98 27.83 3.66
CA THR A 633 -19.85 28.62 2.77
C THR A 633 -19.16 29.91 2.38
N ASP A 634 -19.23 30.30 1.12
CA ASP A 634 -18.69 31.55 0.58
C ASP A 634 -19.68 32.72 0.61
N ASN A 635 -19.25 33.91 0.14
CA ASN A 635 -20.08 35.11 0.05
C ASN A 635 -21.19 35.04 -1.00
N ASP A 636 -21.18 34.03 -1.87
CA ASP A 636 -22.18 33.80 -2.90
C ASP A 636 -23.22 32.75 -2.48
N GLY A 637 -23.01 32.12 -1.32
CA GLY A 637 -23.89 31.14 -0.72
C GLY A 637 -23.64 29.71 -1.20
N LEU A 638 -22.57 29.46 -1.96
CA LEU A 638 -22.15 28.12 -2.34
C LEU A 638 -21.32 27.48 -1.22
N THR A 639 -21.26 26.16 -1.25
CA THR A 639 -20.67 25.39 -0.16
C THR A 639 -19.82 24.24 -0.64
N ASP A 640 -18.77 23.93 0.11
CA ASP A 640 -17.99 22.70 0.01
C ASP A 640 -17.75 22.11 1.41
N SER A 641 -17.32 20.85 1.50
CA SER A 641 -17.11 20.19 2.78
C SER A 641 -15.84 19.34 2.82
N ALA A 642 -15.15 19.37 3.96
CA ALA A 642 -14.00 18.52 4.23
C ALA A 642 -14.28 17.65 5.46
N THR A 643 -13.80 16.40 5.45
CA THR A 643 -14.03 15.45 6.53
C THR A 643 -12.71 15.01 7.17
N ALA A 644 -12.67 15.02 8.49
CA ALA A 644 -11.60 14.45 9.28
C ALA A 644 -12.06 13.12 9.89
N THR A 645 -11.23 12.09 9.77
CA THR A 645 -11.45 10.78 10.41
C THR A 645 -10.61 10.68 11.67
N ILE A 646 -11.27 10.47 12.80
CA ILE A 646 -10.65 10.37 14.11
C ILE A 646 -10.80 8.94 14.62
N THR A 647 -9.71 8.19 14.66
CA THR A 647 -9.68 6.84 15.23
C THR A 647 -9.35 6.95 16.72
N VAL A 648 -10.30 6.57 17.56
CA VAL A 648 -10.11 6.52 19.01
C VAL A 648 -9.82 5.10 19.41
N THR A 649 -8.61 4.84 19.90
CA THR A 649 -8.21 3.53 20.41
C THR A 649 -8.49 3.45 21.91
N ASP A 650 -9.00 2.31 22.37
CA ASP A 650 -8.93 1.95 23.79
C ASP A 650 -7.75 1.00 23.93
N PRO A 651 -6.61 1.48 24.47
CA PRO A 651 -5.43 0.63 24.66
C PRO A 651 -5.69 -0.53 25.62
N ASN A 652 -6.83 -0.55 26.34
CA ASN A 652 -7.20 -1.58 27.31
C ASN A 652 -8.27 -2.57 26.77
N ALA A 653 -8.77 -2.41 25.54
CA ALA A 653 -9.87 -3.24 25.03
C ALA A 653 -9.39 -4.66 24.69
N GLY A 654 -9.73 -5.63 25.54
CA GLY A 654 -9.57 -7.06 25.27
C GLY A 654 -8.81 -7.86 26.32
N TYR A 655 -8.14 -7.19 27.27
CA TYR A 655 -7.42 -7.88 28.35
C TYR A 655 -8.35 -8.22 29.52
N ALA A 656 -8.17 -9.41 30.10
CA ALA A 656 -8.78 -9.74 31.39
C ALA A 656 -8.29 -8.75 32.46
N GLN A 657 -9.15 -8.41 33.42
CA GLN A 657 -8.79 -7.56 34.56
C GLN A 657 -9.68 -7.88 35.77
N ASN A 658 -9.12 -7.81 36.97
CA ASN A 658 -9.86 -7.91 38.23
C ASN A 658 -10.17 -6.54 38.82
N PHE A 659 -9.30 -5.56 38.60
CA PHE A 659 -9.55 -4.17 39.00
C PHE A 659 -10.30 -3.42 37.91
N THR A 660 -11.19 -2.52 38.29
CA THR A 660 -11.89 -1.64 37.33
C THR A 660 -11.04 -0.43 36.92
N ALA A 661 -10.01 -0.13 37.70
CA ALA A 661 -8.97 0.87 37.46
C ALA A 661 -7.82 0.62 38.45
N LEU A 662 -6.61 1.07 38.14
CA LEU A 662 -5.51 1.08 39.10
C LEU A 662 -4.73 2.38 38.95
N ASN A 663 -4.34 2.99 40.07
CA ASN A 663 -3.60 4.25 40.09
C ASN A 663 -2.33 4.10 40.92
N PHE A 664 -1.21 4.58 40.39
CA PHE A 664 0.02 4.79 41.14
C PHE A 664 -0.06 6.09 41.94
N ARG A 665 0.34 6.03 43.22
CA ARG A 665 0.45 7.21 44.09
C ARG A 665 1.69 7.12 44.97
N GLY A 666 2.51 8.16 44.98
CA GLY A 666 3.70 8.15 45.82
C GLY A 666 4.43 9.48 45.87
N THR A 667 5.58 9.50 46.53
CA THR A 667 6.43 10.70 46.55
C THR A 667 6.80 11.22 45.15
N PRO A 668 7.02 10.40 44.09
CA PRO A 668 7.32 10.90 42.74
C PRO A 668 6.26 11.84 42.15
N ASN A 669 5.00 11.61 42.47
CA ASN A 669 3.87 12.42 41.99
C ASN A 669 3.20 13.21 43.11
N SER A 670 3.91 13.45 44.22
CA SER A 670 3.39 14.17 45.40
C SER A 670 2.08 13.58 45.97
N TRP A 671 1.92 12.26 45.92
CA TRP A 671 0.71 11.51 46.28
C TRP A 671 -0.53 11.86 45.44
N GLY A 672 -0.34 12.50 44.27
CA GLY A 672 -1.36 12.70 43.26
C GLY A 672 -1.83 11.39 42.63
N THR A 673 -2.96 11.42 41.94
CA THR A 673 -3.47 10.27 41.18
C THR A 673 -2.76 10.18 39.84
N GLN A 674 -2.08 9.06 39.57
CA GLN A 674 -1.59 8.73 38.23
C GLN A 674 -2.23 7.41 37.80
N ALA A 675 -3.11 7.45 36.81
CA ALA A 675 -3.74 6.25 36.26
C ALA A 675 -2.68 5.32 35.64
N MET A 676 -2.83 4.02 35.87
CA MET A 676 -2.06 2.96 35.21
C MET A 676 -2.88 2.42 34.03
N THR A 677 -2.18 1.92 33.01
CA THR A 677 -2.77 1.36 31.78
C THR A 677 -2.74 -0.16 31.82
N LEU A 678 -3.81 -0.84 31.43
CA LEU A 678 -3.84 -2.30 31.29
C LEU A 678 -3.13 -2.68 29.98
N VAL A 679 -2.00 -3.36 30.06
CA VAL A 679 -1.11 -3.65 28.92
C VAL A 679 -1.05 -5.12 28.51
N ALA A 680 -1.61 -6.01 29.33
CA ALA A 680 -1.82 -7.43 29.06
C ALA A 680 -2.90 -7.95 30.03
N ASP A 681 -3.32 -9.21 29.88
CA ASP A 681 -4.23 -9.85 30.84
C ASP A 681 -3.75 -9.64 32.28
N ASN A 682 -4.63 -9.02 33.06
CA ASN A 682 -4.47 -8.69 34.47
C ASN A 682 -3.27 -7.78 34.77
N THR A 683 -2.58 -7.20 33.78
CA THR A 683 -1.30 -6.51 33.98
C THR A 683 -1.40 -5.01 33.72
N TRP A 684 -1.29 -4.23 34.78
CA TRP A 684 -1.34 -2.77 34.80
C TRP A 684 0.07 -2.19 34.77
N ARG A 685 0.29 -1.12 34.03
CA ARG A 685 1.59 -0.48 33.83
C ARG A 685 1.49 1.05 33.99
N ALA A 686 2.47 1.65 34.64
CA ALA A 686 2.72 3.08 34.55
C ALA A 686 4.20 3.37 34.45
N THR A 687 4.55 4.43 33.73
CA THR A 687 5.91 4.96 33.71
C THR A 687 6.04 6.03 34.79
N VAL A 688 7.00 5.87 35.69
CA VAL A 688 7.22 6.76 36.84
C VAL A 688 8.69 7.17 36.88
N VAL A 689 8.94 8.47 37.06
CA VAL A 689 10.30 9.00 37.24
C VAL A 689 10.62 9.01 38.73
N PHE A 690 11.59 8.21 39.14
CA PHE A 690 12.05 8.14 40.51
C PHE A 690 13.30 9.03 40.70
N ASP A 691 13.40 9.76 41.82
CA ASP A 691 14.50 10.68 42.09
C ASP A 691 15.65 10.09 42.93
N GLY A 692 15.49 8.85 43.44
CA GLY A 692 16.47 8.16 44.29
C GLY A 692 16.54 8.68 45.73
N SER A 693 15.54 9.45 46.19
CA SER A 693 15.57 10.02 47.55
C SER A 693 15.34 8.96 48.64
N SER A 694 16.03 9.10 49.78
CA SER A 694 16.04 8.07 50.85
C SER A 694 14.71 7.82 51.58
N ASN A 695 13.66 8.59 51.28
CA ASN A 695 12.30 8.41 51.81
C ASN A 695 11.27 8.27 50.67
N GLN A 696 11.75 7.90 49.49
CA GLN A 696 10.93 7.70 48.32
C GLN A 696 10.08 6.44 48.48
N ARG A 697 8.77 6.60 48.29
CA ARG A 697 7.81 5.52 48.50
C ARG A 697 6.51 5.73 47.75
N PHE A 698 5.77 4.65 47.52
CA PHE A 698 4.52 4.67 46.75
C PHE A 698 3.54 3.56 47.18
N LYS A 699 2.32 3.61 46.63
CA LYS A 699 1.21 2.67 46.78
C LYS A 699 0.34 2.65 45.53
N PHE A 700 -0.59 1.70 45.50
CA PHE A 700 -1.61 1.60 44.45
C PHE A 700 -3.02 1.83 45.02
N ASP A 701 -3.89 2.44 44.22
CA ASP A 701 -5.25 2.82 44.61
C ASP A 701 -6.23 2.53 43.46
N VAL A 702 -7.27 1.73 43.72
CA VAL A 702 -8.24 1.28 42.71
C VAL A 702 -9.33 2.34 42.48
N SER A 703 -9.80 2.99 43.56
CA SER A 703 -11.02 3.81 43.55
C SER A 703 -10.78 5.33 43.53
N SER A 704 -9.52 5.77 43.42
CA SER A 704 -9.12 7.19 43.44
C SER A 704 -9.47 7.96 44.74
N ASP A 705 -9.96 7.28 45.77
CA ASP A 705 -10.39 7.84 47.06
C ASP A 705 -9.76 7.13 48.28
N TRP A 706 -8.77 6.26 48.05
CA TRP A 706 -8.10 5.42 49.04
C TRP A 706 -8.95 4.33 49.72
N ALA A 707 -10.23 4.18 49.34
CA ALA A 707 -11.10 3.16 49.93
C ALA A 707 -10.58 1.74 49.67
N GLU A 708 -10.01 1.51 48.50
CA GLU A 708 -9.33 0.28 48.12
C GLU A 708 -7.91 0.59 47.65
N ASN A 709 -6.93 0.36 48.53
CA ASN A 709 -5.52 0.62 48.28
C ASN A 709 -4.66 -0.60 48.61
N TYR A 710 -3.49 -0.67 47.97
CA TYR A 710 -2.57 -1.78 48.07
C TYR A 710 -1.14 -1.27 48.32
N GLY A 711 -0.44 -1.98 49.19
CA GLY A 711 0.94 -1.74 49.58
C GLY A 711 1.64 -3.06 49.89
N ASP A 712 2.88 -3.02 50.38
CA ASP A 712 3.67 -4.23 50.68
C ASP A 712 4.27 -4.11 52.08
N ASN A 713 3.82 -4.95 53.01
CA ASN A 713 4.25 -4.90 54.41
C ASN A 713 5.61 -5.54 54.66
N ASN A 714 6.08 -6.43 53.78
CA ASN A 714 7.26 -7.26 53.99
C ASN A 714 8.33 -7.11 52.90
N ALA A 715 8.09 -6.25 51.92
CA ALA A 715 8.93 -5.98 50.75
C ALA A 715 9.25 -7.25 49.94
N ASP A 716 8.29 -8.18 49.84
CA ASP A 716 8.46 -9.43 49.09
C ASP A 716 8.05 -9.34 47.62
N GLY A 717 7.52 -8.19 47.19
CA GLY A 717 7.07 -7.95 45.82
C GLY A 717 5.59 -8.28 45.59
N SER A 718 4.87 -8.67 46.63
CA SER A 718 3.43 -8.96 46.61
C SER A 718 2.65 -7.87 47.33
N LEU A 719 1.48 -7.55 46.80
CA LEU A 719 0.62 -6.51 47.32
C LEU A 719 -0.42 -7.07 48.30
N GLU A 720 -0.57 -6.40 49.44
CA GLU A 720 -1.68 -6.59 50.36
C GLU A 720 -2.63 -5.39 50.36
N GLN A 721 -3.93 -5.69 50.37
CA GLN A 721 -4.95 -4.67 50.55
C GLN A 721 -4.77 -3.97 51.90
N GLY A 722 -4.55 -2.65 51.86
CA GLY A 722 -4.26 -1.82 53.02
C GLY A 722 -2.86 -2.00 53.62
N GLY A 723 -1.93 -2.65 52.91
CA GLY A 723 -0.53 -2.81 53.34
C GLY A 723 0.25 -1.50 53.46
N ASP A 724 1.47 -1.54 53.99
CA ASP A 724 2.35 -0.38 54.20
C ASP A 724 2.89 0.23 52.88
N ASP A 725 3.46 1.44 52.94
CA ASP A 725 4.03 2.12 51.77
C ASP A 725 5.25 1.34 51.23
N ILE A 726 5.35 1.20 49.91
CA ILE A 726 6.47 0.51 49.24
C ILE A 726 7.64 1.49 49.12
N TYR A 727 8.78 1.18 49.73
CA TYR A 727 9.99 2.01 49.68
C TYR A 727 10.91 1.56 48.55
N THR A 728 11.55 2.53 47.88
CA THR A 728 12.54 2.27 46.84
C THR A 728 13.57 3.39 46.79
N ASP A 729 14.81 3.08 46.40
CA ASP A 729 15.92 4.02 46.25
C ASP A 729 16.38 4.16 44.78
N VAL A 730 15.61 3.61 43.84
CA VAL A 730 15.93 3.68 42.42
C VAL A 730 15.83 5.12 41.89
N SER A 731 16.64 5.45 40.88
CA SER A 731 16.65 6.76 40.24
C SER A 731 16.59 6.61 38.72
N GLY A 732 15.80 7.46 38.06
CA GLY A 732 15.55 7.41 36.62
C GLY A 732 14.10 7.03 36.28
N THR A 733 13.83 6.80 35.00
CA THR A 733 12.49 6.45 34.52
C THR A 733 12.28 4.94 34.61
N TYR A 734 11.30 4.51 35.41
CA TYR A 734 10.93 3.10 35.59
C TYR A 734 9.53 2.83 35.06
N ILE A 735 9.39 1.66 34.45
CA ILE A 735 8.11 0.98 34.25
C ILE A 735 7.75 0.30 35.58
N VAL A 736 6.62 0.69 36.14
CA VAL A 736 5.98 0.06 37.29
C VAL A 736 4.86 -0.82 36.77
N GLU A 737 4.90 -2.11 37.06
CA GLU A 737 3.84 -3.05 36.69
C GLU A 737 3.19 -3.68 37.90
N VAL A 738 1.90 -3.97 37.80
CA VAL A 738 1.12 -4.71 38.78
C VAL A 738 0.27 -5.73 38.04
N ASN A 739 0.38 -7.00 38.39
CA ASN A 739 -0.57 -8.00 37.93
C ASN A 739 -1.70 -8.14 38.97
N ASP A 740 -2.94 -7.76 38.62
CA ASP A 740 -4.10 -7.70 39.53
C ASP A 740 -4.76 -9.07 39.82
N GLU A 741 -4.31 -10.14 39.17
CA GLU A 741 -4.70 -11.52 39.50
C GLU A 741 -3.77 -12.12 40.55
N THR A 742 -2.47 -11.90 40.40
CA THR A 742 -1.45 -12.43 41.32
C THR A 742 -1.08 -11.48 42.44
N LEU A 743 -1.46 -10.20 42.30
CA LEU A 743 -1.08 -9.08 43.17
C LEU A 743 0.43 -8.86 43.26
N ILE A 744 1.21 -9.27 42.25
CA ILE A 744 2.65 -9.05 42.19
C ILE A 744 2.94 -7.72 41.51
N TYR A 745 3.89 -6.95 42.04
CA TYR A 745 4.38 -5.74 41.40
C TYR A 745 5.87 -5.84 41.04
N SER A 746 6.28 -5.08 40.02
CA SER A 746 7.69 -4.98 39.61
C SER A 746 8.06 -3.57 39.18
N LEU A 747 9.35 -3.25 39.32
CA LEU A 747 9.95 -2.04 38.81
C LEU A 747 11.02 -2.43 37.80
N THR A 748 10.84 -2.05 36.54
CA THR A 748 11.76 -2.31 35.45
C THR A 748 12.27 -0.98 34.91
N CYS A 749 13.58 -0.83 34.81
CA CYS A 749 14.16 0.40 34.26
C CYS A 749 13.76 0.59 32.79
N ALA A 750 13.21 1.77 32.45
CA ALA A 750 12.69 2.08 31.11
C ALA A 750 13.58 3.07 30.35
N ASP A 751 14.06 4.10 31.04
CA ASP A 751 15.04 5.06 30.54
C ASP A 751 15.75 5.68 31.75
N CYS A 752 16.66 4.91 32.36
CA CYS A 752 17.43 5.35 33.52
C CYS A 752 18.77 5.97 33.14
N GLY A 753 18.88 6.56 31.94
CA GLY A 753 20.10 7.06 31.29
C GLY A 753 21.23 7.56 32.20
N SER A 754 22.03 6.65 32.72
CA SER A 754 23.47 6.48 32.55
C SER A 754 23.79 5.13 33.19
N TYR A 755 24.49 4.26 32.47
CA TYR A 755 25.17 3.17 33.15
C TYR A 755 26.14 3.80 34.15
N ALA A 756 26.24 3.25 35.36
CA ALA A 756 27.30 3.67 36.28
C ALA A 756 28.63 3.63 35.53
N SER A 757 29.47 4.65 35.67
CA SER A 757 30.83 4.64 35.16
C SER A 757 31.73 5.32 36.17
N ASN A 758 32.88 4.71 36.43
CA ASN A 758 33.93 5.36 37.20
C ASN A 758 34.75 6.33 36.33
N PHE A 759 34.77 6.10 35.01
CA PHE A 759 35.41 6.99 34.06
C PHE A 759 34.40 7.95 33.42
N SER A 760 34.83 9.19 33.16
CA SER A 760 34.04 10.17 32.42
C SER A 760 34.07 9.92 30.90
N SER A 761 35.08 9.19 30.43
CA SER A 761 35.31 8.77 29.05
C SER A 761 36.37 7.67 29.02
N LEU A 762 36.41 6.86 27.97
CA LEU A 762 37.48 5.87 27.78
C LEU A 762 37.81 5.74 26.30
N TYR A 763 39.10 5.65 25.99
CA TYR A 763 39.62 5.55 24.63
C TYR A 763 40.52 4.34 24.48
N PHE A 764 40.35 3.60 23.38
CA PHE A 764 41.26 2.54 22.95
C PHE A 764 42.41 3.14 22.13
N ARG A 765 43.64 2.76 22.47
CA ARG A 765 44.85 3.25 21.80
C ARG A 765 45.86 2.12 21.62
N GLY A 766 46.25 1.82 20.40
CA GLY A 766 47.19 0.72 20.15
C GLY A 766 47.74 0.67 18.74
N THR A 767 48.51 -0.37 18.43
CA THR A 767 49.05 -0.55 17.08
C THR A 767 47.96 -0.63 15.98
N PRO A 768 46.75 -1.22 16.19
CA PRO A 768 45.70 -1.24 15.15
C PRO A 768 45.27 0.14 14.65
N ASN A 769 45.26 1.14 15.53
CA ASN A 769 44.87 2.51 15.20
C ASN A 769 46.06 3.49 15.20
N SER A 770 47.29 2.98 15.07
CA SER A 770 48.52 3.79 15.10
C SER A 770 48.66 4.68 16.35
N TRP A 771 48.19 4.20 17.50
CA TRP A 771 48.10 4.93 18.78
C TRP A 771 47.20 6.17 18.72
N GLY A 772 46.23 6.17 17.79
CA GLY A 772 45.09 7.08 17.79
C GLY A 772 44.23 6.94 19.05
N ALA A 773 43.32 7.89 19.28
CA ALA A 773 42.38 7.85 20.40
C ALA A 773 40.98 7.56 19.86
N ASP A 774 40.62 6.29 19.80
CA ASP A 774 39.29 5.88 19.37
C ASP A 774 38.39 5.74 20.59
N ALA A 775 37.27 6.47 20.60
CA ALA A 775 36.37 6.51 21.75
C ALA A 775 35.66 5.16 21.92
N MET A 776 35.61 4.67 23.16
CA MET A 776 34.82 3.50 23.54
C MET A 776 33.43 3.94 24.00
N GLU A 777 32.44 3.10 23.76
CA GLU A 777 31.04 3.33 24.09
C GLU A 777 30.67 2.64 25.41
N LEU A 778 29.94 3.31 26.31
CA LEU A 778 29.46 2.71 27.55
C LEU A 778 28.17 1.92 27.28
N VAL A 779 28.29 0.59 27.21
CA VAL A 779 27.23 -0.31 26.73
C VAL A 779 26.48 -1.05 27.85
N ALA A 780 27.03 -1.07 29.06
CA ALA A 780 26.39 -1.61 30.27
C ALA A 780 27.00 -0.96 31.54
N GLY A 781 26.48 -1.28 32.73
CA GLY A 781 27.03 -0.83 34.02
C GLY A 781 28.55 -1.00 34.08
N ASN A 782 29.26 0.13 34.15
CA ASN A 782 30.71 0.26 34.20
C ASN A 782 31.43 -0.34 32.97
N THR A 783 30.72 -0.79 31.93
CA THR A 783 31.30 -1.57 30.82
C THR A 783 31.37 -0.76 29.54
N TRP A 784 32.58 -0.47 29.12
CA TRP A 784 32.95 0.23 27.89
C TRP A 784 33.30 -0.77 26.79
N GLU A 785 32.92 -0.50 25.54
CA GLU A 785 33.12 -1.38 24.39
C GLU A 785 33.60 -0.63 23.14
N ILE A 786 34.44 -1.27 22.33
CA ILE A 786 34.75 -0.84 20.97
C ILE A 786 35.03 -2.06 20.07
N GLN A 787 34.71 -1.96 18.78
CA GLN A 787 35.14 -2.94 17.78
C GLN A 787 36.49 -2.54 17.17
N VAL A 788 37.44 -3.48 17.16
CA VAL A 788 38.80 -3.26 16.66
C VAL A 788 39.16 -4.37 15.69
N ASN A 789 39.69 -3.99 14.53
CA ASN A 789 40.29 -4.92 13.59
C ASN A 789 41.77 -5.11 13.90
N PHE A 790 42.16 -6.28 14.42
CA PHE A 790 43.55 -6.63 14.69
C PHE A 790 44.19 -7.24 13.44
N ASP A 791 45.23 -6.59 12.93
CA ASP A 791 45.93 -6.99 11.70
C ASP A 791 47.04 -8.03 11.91
N GLY A 792 47.24 -8.53 13.13
CA GLY A 792 48.19 -9.61 13.44
C GLY A 792 49.67 -9.21 13.35
N GLN A 793 50.00 -7.92 13.41
CA GLN A 793 51.40 -7.47 13.38
C GLN A 793 52.23 -8.04 14.54
N SER A 794 53.53 -8.28 14.29
CA SER A 794 54.48 -8.67 15.35
C SER A 794 54.51 -7.62 16.47
N GLN A 795 54.32 -8.04 17.72
CA GLN A 795 54.25 -7.16 18.90
C GLN A 795 53.05 -6.18 18.88
N GLN A 796 51.94 -6.61 18.28
CA GLN A 796 50.65 -5.90 18.33
C GLN A 796 50.20 -5.73 19.77
N ARG A 797 49.89 -4.49 20.15
CA ARG A 797 49.60 -4.12 21.52
C ARG A 797 48.73 -2.87 21.63
N PHE A 798 48.07 -2.71 22.77
CA PHE A 798 47.17 -1.60 23.04
C PHE A 798 47.12 -1.23 24.54
N LYS A 799 46.46 -0.11 24.83
CA LYS A 799 46.17 0.45 26.14
C LYS A 799 44.85 1.23 26.12
N PHE A 800 44.40 1.61 27.31
CA PHE A 800 43.24 2.46 27.51
C PHE A 800 43.66 3.82 28.08
N ASP A 801 43.04 4.89 27.62
CA ASP A 801 43.33 6.27 27.99
C ASP A 801 42.00 6.95 28.33
N VAL A 802 41.86 7.48 29.56
CA VAL A 802 40.58 8.02 30.03
C VAL A 802 40.24 9.34 29.34
N ASN A 803 41.26 10.18 29.07
CA ASN A 803 41.05 11.57 28.63
C ASN A 803 41.63 11.87 27.23
N ALA A 804 42.08 10.83 26.51
CA ALA A 804 42.76 10.93 25.21
C ALA A 804 44.07 11.76 25.23
N ASP A 805 44.64 12.02 26.40
CA ASP A 805 45.81 12.87 26.61
C ASP A 805 46.98 12.15 27.31
N TRP A 806 46.85 10.84 27.54
CA TRP A 806 47.77 9.97 28.28
C TRP A 806 47.99 10.29 29.77
N ASN A 807 47.35 11.33 30.33
CA ASN A 807 47.54 11.71 31.74
C ASN A 807 47.01 10.65 32.70
N GLU A 808 45.95 9.95 32.30
CA GLU A 808 45.40 8.80 33.01
C GLU A 808 45.20 7.65 32.03
N ASN A 809 46.10 6.68 32.08
CA ASN A 809 46.10 5.54 31.18
C ASN A 809 46.25 4.23 31.95
N TYR A 810 45.77 3.15 31.34
CA TYR A 810 45.71 1.83 31.92
C TYR A 810 46.27 0.79 30.95
N GLY A 811 47.01 -0.16 31.51
CA GLY A 811 47.61 -1.30 30.83
C GLY A 811 47.66 -2.49 31.78
N ASP A 812 48.35 -3.56 31.42
CA ASP A 812 48.37 -4.81 32.18
C ASP A 812 49.82 -5.27 32.32
N SER A 813 50.40 -5.12 33.52
CA SER A 813 51.84 -5.30 33.73
C SER A 813 52.25 -6.74 34.03
N ASP A 814 51.32 -7.53 34.56
CA ASP A 814 51.51 -8.93 34.93
C ASP A 814 50.67 -9.91 34.11
N SER A 815 49.90 -9.39 33.14
CA SER A 815 49.13 -10.14 32.14
C SER A 815 48.05 -11.03 32.74
N ASP A 816 47.40 -10.59 33.81
CA ASP A 816 46.36 -11.35 34.50
C ASP A 816 44.93 -11.00 34.05
N GLY A 817 44.77 -10.01 33.17
CA GLY A 817 43.48 -9.54 32.65
C GLY A 817 42.90 -8.34 33.40
N ASP A 818 43.58 -7.87 34.45
CA ASP A 818 43.22 -6.69 35.21
C ASP A 818 44.06 -5.47 34.75
N LEU A 819 43.44 -4.29 34.81
CA LEU A 819 44.04 -3.04 34.35
C LEU A 819 44.71 -2.28 35.51
N ASP A 820 46.02 -2.09 35.38
CA ASP A 820 46.85 -1.25 36.24
C ASP A 820 46.91 0.19 35.73
N GLN A 821 46.73 1.17 36.63
CA GLN A 821 46.99 2.57 36.30
C GLN A 821 48.48 2.77 35.98
N GLY A 822 48.77 3.21 34.76
CA GLY A 822 50.13 3.36 34.24
C GLY A 822 50.84 2.04 33.91
N GLY A 823 50.10 0.92 33.81
CA GLY A 823 50.63 -0.41 33.53
C GLY A 823 51.34 -0.57 32.18
N SER A 824 51.90 -1.74 31.91
CA SER A 824 52.56 -2.03 30.62
C SER A 824 51.55 -2.19 29.47
N ASP A 825 52.00 -2.06 28.22
CA ASP A 825 51.13 -2.26 27.05
C ASP A 825 50.61 -3.70 26.99
N ILE A 826 49.33 -3.89 26.67
CA ILE A 826 48.69 -5.21 26.54
C ILE A 826 49.03 -5.80 25.18
N TYR A 827 49.70 -6.95 25.14
CA TYR A 827 50.06 -7.63 23.89
C TYR A 827 49.02 -8.66 23.49
N THR A 828 48.63 -8.69 22.21
CA THR A 828 47.72 -9.70 21.67
C THR A 828 48.25 -10.30 20.37
N SER A 829 47.85 -11.53 20.07
CA SER A 829 48.22 -12.27 18.85
C SER A 829 47.03 -12.60 17.95
N VAL A 830 45.84 -12.08 18.29
CA VAL A 830 44.62 -12.30 17.51
C VAL A 830 44.63 -11.52 16.19
N SER A 831 43.90 -12.00 15.19
CA SER A 831 43.71 -11.29 13.92
C SER A 831 42.27 -11.40 13.42
N GLY A 832 41.72 -10.31 12.89
CA GLY A 832 40.32 -10.16 12.48
C GLY A 832 39.58 -9.08 13.28
N ASN A 833 38.25 -9.02 13.12
CA ASN A 833 37.41 -8.09 13.88
C ASN A 833 37.10 -8.68 15.27
N TYR A 834 37.41 -7.92 16.31
CA TYR A 834 37.15 -8.30 17.69
C TYR A 834 36.43 -7.16 18.40
N LYS A 835 35.66 -7.54 19.39
CA LYS A 835 35.09 -6.66 20.40
C LYS A 835 36.06 -6.56 21.57
N VAL A 836 36.46 -5.34 21.92
CA VAL A 836 37.29 -5.05 23.10
C VAL A 836 36.40 -4.40 24.15
N GLN A 837 36.37 -4.97 25.35
CA GLN A 837 35.57 -4.46 26.46
C GLN A 837 36.43 -4.15 27.68
N VAL A 838 36.03 -3.14 28.45
CA VAL A 838 36.61 -2.79 29.76
C VAL A 838 35.48 -2.55 30.74
N ASN A 839 35.53 -3.19 31.91
CA ASN A 839 34.68 -2.80 33.02
C ASN A 839 35.46 -1.87 33.98
N ASP A 840 35.10 -0.60 34.08
CA ASP A 840 35.80 0.43 34.85
C ASP A 840 35.52 0.38 36.37
N GLN A 841 34.69 -0.55 36.82
CA GLN A 841 34.49 -0.86 38.24
C GLN A 841 35.35 -2.02 38.69
N THR A 842 35.45 -3.07 37.88
CA THR A 842 36.31 -4.23 38.20
C THR A 842 37.72 -4.07 37.66
N MET A 843 37.94 -3.11 36.75
CA MET A 843 39.17 -2.91 36.00
C MET A 843 39.56 -4.11 35.12
N ILE A 844 38.61 -4.95 34.72
CA ILE A 844 38.87 -6.13 33.87
C ILE A 844 38.68 -5.73 32.40
N TYR A 845 39.57 -6.20 31.52
CA TYR A 845 39.36 -6.10 30.07
C TYR A 845 39.19 -7.48 29.41
N SER A 846 38.55 -7.50 28.24
CA SER A 846 38.45 -8.70 27.42
C SER A 846 38.51 -8.39 25.93
N VAL A 847 38.93 -9.38 25.14
CA VAL A 847 39.02 -9.32 23.68
C VAL A 847 38.29 -10.53 23.11
N ILE A 848 37.15 -10.31 22.46
CA ILE A 848 36.17 -11.34 22.07
C ILE A 848 36.01 -11.34 20.54
N ALA A 849 36.07 -12.51 19.91
CA ALA A 849 35.91 -12.64 18.45
C ALA A 849 34.47 -12.30 18.04
N LEU A 850 34.32 -11.58 16.92
CA LEU A 850 33.03 -11.27 16.30
C LEU A 850 32.68 -12.25 15.19
#